data_AF-A0A2K8YS67-F1
#
_entry.id   AF-A0A2K8YS67-F1
#
_cell.length_a   1.000
_cell.length_b   1.000
_cell.length_c   1.000
_cell.angle_alpha   90.00
_cell.angle_beta   90.00
_cell.angle_gamma   90.00
#
_symmetry.space_group_name_H-M   'P 1'
#
loop_
_entity.id
_entity.type
_entity.pdbx_description
1 polymer ?
#
loop_
_entity_poly.entity_id
_entity_poly.type
_entity_poly.pdbx_seq_one_letter_code
_entity_poly.pdbx_strand_id
1 'polypeptide(L)'
;MTKSILFLCLLLFIDTRVVAQTVFRLYDGIAPGSEHWTWNEQLETDSLSKNRVVTNIVTPSITAFIPDKAVATGTAVLLFPGGDMKSLFFDDGVVIAKQLTAKGIAAFVVKYRLARRKTPGTTGPSQSADVTESDSAHTMPLAIADGKAAIDYLRQHAETFGIQPNRIGVLGLSVGGTLVLNLAYQNVDDSRPDFVIPVNARFGTLTTLNVPPNAPPLLIVSTSGNSRQDAVQGATVYQNWIRAGQSAEFHSYIESGTDPDLKKQDLQPINWVGLLTDWLARKGYLTKQLTVAPVQTHINKESAVSAKQPDTERISQAKEPASNAPLQQANQSSVPAKLKQEPRVRTRIQAAANQSTGFRVSGTVRDSATGQPLPGVAIVIDYRKHLTGTNTNAEGQYSIELPTGNHILLARLVGYTPIRKEIRLVDNSLTVDVNMVSVASQLEEVVVTTKGFDQTLRQPMLGANQLNINALKKLPSALGEVDLLRGLQMLPGVTSVGEASNGVNIRGGTTDQNLILLDDTPIFNPTHMFGLFSVFPPDALSTVDLYKGNVPARFGGRAASVLDVSLRNPSLDQFSLSGGVSVVSNKLTADIPIVKGKFGIMVSGRGAFNDFLLPIISDRLANIRAKFGDGVLKAFWRIDNRNTLTVTGYASLDVFRTDLLANLPNVNGTATRYNHQTINVMARWFRTLSPRLNLQTTGIYGHYVPKILSPELSGNLVTLRSSVLQRQLKSNLNYQLSNQKIEVGISGTHYRLEPGTLLPGQSDRVNYITTPTENALELALYADYERSLGPRLAISAGLRYSQFLSLGPSLVRHYAVGEPRDDFSVVDSTRYNAGQITQRYGGPEPRLGIRYSLGTNSSVKLGYNLMRQYLQVVTNTTTPLPTSRWKTSDPNVRPQISQLLTAGYFHSFKNNIYELTLEGYYRATEHIIDYRPGADFLLQPYPETQLLQGRSQAYGIESMISKKKGELTGWINYTYSRTLNQVNEGPSVQQNVNNGNWYRANYDRPHSVNANMTIDVDRHNSFGFTFAYSTGRPYSAPTGFVTIDGAQYPYYGIRNNERLPDYHRLDFTWNIYNPGMRARRWEGRWAFTVYNIYGRKNAYSIFFKAENGKTNAYQLQIFAAPIASLSYNFVFK
;
A
#
# COMPACT_ATOMS: atom_id res chain seq x y z
N MET A 1 8.89 -20.51 63.51
CA MET A 1 7.84 -20.72 64.51
C MET A 1 6.94 -21.85 64.01
N THR A 2 7.35 -23.12 64.16
CA THR A 2 6.95 -24.05 65.23
C THR A 2 5.44 -24.25 65.41
N LYS A 3 4.98 -25.45 65.01
CA LYS A 3 4.09 -26.39 65.73
C LYS A 3 2.59 -26.00 65.83
N SER A 4 1.59 -26.86 65.60
CA SER A 4 1.50 -28.32 65.63
C SER A 4 0.35 -28.87 64.77
N ILE A 5 0.52 -30.13 64.38
CA ILE A 5 -0.41 -31.04 63.71
C ILE A 5 -1.19 -31.86 64.77
N LEU A 6 -2.35 -32.41 64.34
CA LEU A 6 -3.10 -33.60 64.84
C LEU A 6 -4.22 -33.36 65.87
N PHE A 7 -5.49 -33.53 65.48
CA PHE A 7 -6.20 -34.82 65.65
C PHE A 7 -7.57 -34.81 64.94
N LEU A 8 -7.92 -35.99 64.42
CA LEU A 8 -9.06 -36.36 63.59
C LEU A 8 -10.19 -36.96 64.47
N CYS A 9 -11.42 -36.91 63.95
CA CYS A 9 -12.59 -37.78 64.27
C CYS A 9 -13.54 -37.41 65.44
N LEU A 10 -14.72 -36.91 65.05
CA LEU A 10 -16.01 -37.64 64.96
C LEU A 10 -17.22 -36.96 65.65
N LEU A 11 -18.30 -36.86 64.85
CA LEU A 11 -19.74 -36.77 65.19
C LEU A 11 -20.28 -35.40 65.64
N LEU A 12 -20.94 -34.68 64.73
CA LEU A 12 -22.37 -34.78 64.32
C LEU A 12 -23.26 -33.96 65.26
N PHE A 13 -23.73 -32.81 64.79
CA PHE A 13 -25.12 -32.36 64.76
C PHE A 13 -25.13 -30.99 64.08
N ILE A 14 -25.35 -30.96 62.76
CA ILE A 14 -25.75 -29.74 62.06
C ILE A 14 -27.14 -30.01 61.49
N ASP A 15 -28.10 -29.25 62.02
CA ASP A 15 -29.50 -29.20 61.62
C ASP A 15 -29.67 -29.17 60.09
N THR A 16 -30.22 -30.25 59.53
CA THR A 16 -30.86 -30.20 58.22
C THR A 16 -32.27 -29.64 58.38
N ARG A 17 -32.42 -28.32 58.30
CA ARG A 17 -33.73 -27.74 57.95
C ARG A 17 -33.95 -27.96 56.46
N VAL A 18 -34.74 -28.97 56.12
CA VAL A 18 -35.36 -29.08 54.79
C VAL A 18 -36.35 -27.94 54.68
N VAL A 19 -35.99 -26.86 53.98
CA VAL A 19 -36.95 -25.87 53.52
C VAL A 19 -37.80 -26.57 52.46
N ALA A 20 -39.09 -26.78 52.75
CA ALA A 20 -40.05 -27.27 51.77
C ALA A 20 -40.06 -26.31 50.57
N GLN A 21 -39.78 -26.82 49.37
CA GLN A 21 -39.86 -26.05 48.13
C GLN A 21 -41.31 -25.57 47.95
N THR A 22 -41.51 -24.26 47.84
CA THR A 22 -42.86 -23.70 47.65
C THR A 22 -43.25 -23.82 46.17
N VAL A 23 -44.36 -24.52 45.93
CA VAL A 23 -44.92 -24.76 44.58
C VAL A 23 -46.16 -23.90 44.41
N PHE A 24 -46.22 -23.12 43.33
CA PHE A 24 -47.36 -22.27 42.99
C PHE A 24 -47.99 -22.74 41.69
N ARG A 25 -49.33 -22.84 41.67
CA ARG A 25 -50.09 -23.13 40.45
C ARG A 25 -50.19 -21.85 39.61
N LEU A 26 -50.10 -21.99 38.29
CA LEU A 26 -50.19 -20.84 37.38
C LEU A 26 -51.62 -20.39 37.10
N TYR A 27 -52.62 -21.24 37.37
CA TYR A 27 -54.02 -20.98 37.08
C TYR A 27 -54.90 -21.30 38.30
N ASP A 28 -55.87 -20.43 38.57
CA ASP A 28 -56.94 -20.63 39.55
C ASP A 28 -58.04 -21.53 38.94
N GLY A 29 -57.70 -22.79 38.63
CA GLY A 29 -58.58 -23.75 37.97
C GLY A 29 -57.87 -24.64 36.96
N ILE A 30 -58.63 -25.20 36.01
CA ILE A 30 -58.07 -25.99 34.90
C ILE A 30 -57.40 -25.02 33.92
N ALA A 31 -56.18 -25.33 33.47
CA ALA A 31 -55.45 -24.47 32.54
C ALA A 31 -56.18 -24.37 31.18
N PRO A 32 -56.36 -23.17 30.60
CA PRO A 32 -57.09 -22.98 29.35
C PRO A 32 -56.54 -23.84 28.20
N GLY A 33 -57.40 -24.58 27.50
CA GLY A 33 -57.02 -25.54 26.46
C GLY A 33 -56.72 -26.96 26.97
N SER A 34 -56.94 -27.23 28.26
CA SER A 34 -56.85 -28.57 28.87
C SER A 34 -58.11 -28.97 29.66
N GLU A 35 -59.24 -28.31 29.41
CA GLU A 35 -60.54 -28.54 30.06
C GLU A 35 -61.03 -29.98 29.94
N HIS A 36 -60.63 -30.66 28.86
CA HIS A 36 -60.99 -32.05 28.57
C HIS A 36 -59.91 -33.07 28.97
N TRP A 37 -58.80 -32.62 29.58
CA TRP A 37 -57.70 -33.49 29.97
C TRP A 37 -57.99 -34.12 31.33
N THR A 38 -58.20 -35.44 31.36
CA THR A 38 -58.62 -36.20 32.56
C THR A 38 -57.51 -37.04 33.19
N TRP A 39 -56.27 -36.87 32.75
CA TRP A 39 -55.12 -37.62 33.26
C TRP A 39 -54.37 -36.88 34.37
N ASN A 40 -53.67 -37.63 35.22
CA ASN A 40 -52.87 -37.10 36.31
C ASN A 40 -51.38 -37.09 35.95
N GLU A 41 -50.65 -36.13 36.52
CA GLU A 41 -49.19 -36.08 36.46
C GLU A 41 -48.59 -37.39 37.01
N GLN A 42 -47.58 -37.91 36.32
CA GLN A 42 -46.86 -39.10 36.74
C GLN A 42 -45.39 -38.78 36.97
N LEU A 43 -44.84 -39.35 38.05
CA LEU A 43 -43.43 -39.24 38.40
C LEU A 43 -42.75 -40.58 38.16
N GLU A 44 -41.76 -40.58 37.28
CA GLU A 44 -40.95 -41.74 36.95
C GLU A 44 -39.47 -41.47 37.30
N THR A 45 -38.67 -42.53 37.45
CA THR A 45 -37.22 -42.41 37.57
C THR A 45 -36.61 -42.96 36.30
N ASP A 46 -35.83 -42.12 35.60
CA ASP A 46 -35.15 -42.53 34.38
C ASP A 46 -34.11 -43.62 34.70
N SER A 47 -34.17 -44.74 33.97
CA SER A 47 -33.34 -45.92 34.26
C SER A 47 -31.85 -45.64 34.06
N LEU A 48 -31.50 -44.74 33.13
CA LEU A 48 -30.15 -44.37 32.73
C LEU A 48 -29.57 -43.26 33.62
N SER A 49 -30.31 -42.17 33.84
CA SER A 49 -29.83 -40.99 34.54
C SER A 49 -30.17 -40.93 36.02
N LYS A 50 -31.07 -41.80 36.50
CA LYS A 50 -31.62 -41.80 37.87
C LYS A 50 -32.34 -40.49 38.26
N ASN A 51 -32.54 -39.57 37.32
CA ASN A 51 -33.28 -38.34 37.54
C ASN A 51 -34.79 -38.60 37.55
N ARG A 52 -35.52 -37.75 38.27
CA ARG A 52 -36.97 -37.68 38.21
C ARG A 52 -37.42 -37.14 36.86
N VAL A 53 -38.26 -37.91 36.19
CA VAL A 53 -38.93 -37.54 34.96
C VAL A 53 -40.40 -37.36 35.27
N VAL A 54 -40.93 -36.19 34.90
CA VAL A 54 -42.35 -35.87 35.08
C VAL A 54 -43.04 -35.98 33.73
N THR A 55 -44.14 -36.72 33.66
CA THR A 55 -44.96 -36.88 32.45
C THR A 55 -46.40 -36.49 32.74
N ASN A 56 -47.22 -36.34 31.70
CA ASN A 56 -48.67 -36.15 31.84
C ASN A 56 -49.07 -34.89 32.63
N ILE A 57 -48.28 -33.81 32.54
CA ILE A 57 -48.55 -32.55 33.24
C ILE A 57 -49.78 -31.88 32.63
N VAL A 58 -50.84 -31.74 33.43
CA VAL A 58 -52.08 -30.99 33.09
C VAL A 58 -52.17 -29.68 33.86
N THR A 59 -51.65 -29.67 35.10
CA THR A 59 -51.68 -28.49 35.98
C THR A 59 -50.28 -27.87 36.03
N PRO A 60 -49.99 -26.86 35.19
CA PRO A 60 -48.68 -26.25 35.17
C PRO A 60 -48.43 -25.46 36.46
N SER A 61 -47.18 -25.47 36.90
CA SER A 61 -46.77 -24.89 38.18
C SER A 61 -45.34 -24.37 38.13
N ILE A 62 -45.00 -23.47 39.05
CA ILE A 62 -43.65 -22.99 39.27
C ILE A 62 -43.16 -23.40 40.66
N THR A 63 -41.91 -23.84 40.73
CA THR A 63 -41.23 -24.14 42.00
C THR A 63 -40.18 -23.06 42.25
N ALA A 64 -40.34 -22.32 43.35
CA ALA A 64 -39.49 -21.15 43.64
C ALA A 64 -38.21 -21.52 44.39
N PHE A 65 -37.09 -20.94 43.95
CA PHE A 65 -35.78 -20.97 44.59
C PHE A 65 -35.34 -19.52 44.81
N ILE A 66 -35.49 -19.05 46.04
CA ILE A 66 -35.28 -17.64 46.40
C ILE A 66 -33.92 -17.48 47.10
N PRO A 67 -33.06 -16.54 46.67
CA PRO A 67 -31.75 -16.31 47.28
C PRO A 67 -31.88 -15.63 48.64
N ASP A 68 -30.83 -15.73 49.46
CA ASP A 68 -30.74 -14.94 50.69
C ASP A 68 -30.82 -13.44 50.36
N LYS A 69 -31.60 -12.69 51.16
CA LYS A 69 -31.76 -11.24 51.02
C LYS A 69 -30.42 -10.48 51.01
N ALA A 70 -29.37 -11.02 51.63
CA ALA A 70 -28.04 -10.43 51.63
C ALA A 70 -27.39 -10.39 50.23
N VAL A 71 -27.68 -11.39 49.39
CA VAL A 71 -27.10 -11.54 48.04
C VAL A 71 -28.12 -11.33 46.91
N ALA A 72 -29.41 -11.19 47.22
CA ALA A 72 -30.48 -11.01 46.25
C ALA A 72 -30.28 -9.76 45.36
N THR A 73 -30.23 -9.99 44.04
CA THR A 73 -30.03 -8.97 43.00
C THR A 73 -31.32 -8.29 42.55
N GLY A 74 -32.47 -8.88 42.88
CA GLY A 74 -33.78 -8.49 42.36
C GLY A 74 -34.08 -9.06 40.97
N THR A 75 -33.19 -9.84 40.36
CA THR A 75 -33.43 -10.50 39.06
C THR A 75 -34.02 -11.88 39.24
N ALA A 76 -34.98 -12.22 38.37
CA ALA A 76 -35.61 -13.53 38.30
C ALA A 76 -35.34 -14.24 36.96
N VAL A 77 -35.19 -15.56 37.03
CA VAL A 77 -35.11 -16.44 35.86
C VAL A 77 -36.17 -17.53 35.96
N LEU A 78 -37.09 -17.54 35.00
CA LEU A 78 -38.00 -18.66 34.75
C LEU A 78 -37.24 -19.74 33.97
N LEU A 79 -37.07 -20.89 34.58
CA LEU A 79 -36.30 -21.99 34.05
C LEU A 79 -37.24 -23.07 33.52
N PHE A 80 -37.16 -23.31 32.21
CA PHE A 80 -37.88 -24.36 31.50
C PHE A 80 -36.96 -25.56 31.31
N PRO A 81 -37.15 -26.65 32.09
CA PRO A 81 -36.33 -27.84 31.96
C PRO A 81 -36.45 -28.47 30.56
N GLY A 82 -35.47 -29.30 30.20
CA GLY A 82 -35.47 -30.03 28.94
C GLY A 82 -36.39 -31.25 28.97
N GLY A 83 -36.48 -31.94 27.83
CA GLY A 83 -37.42 -33.03 27.64
C GLY A 83 -37.66 -33.31 26.16
N ASP A 84 -38.82 -33.88 25.87
CA ASP A 84 -39.27 -34.27 24.52
C ASP A 84 -40.76 -33.93 24.28
N MET A 85 -41.30 -32.93 25.00
CA MET A 85 -42.73 -32.52 25.02
C MET A 85 -43.74 -33.55 25.56
N LYS A 86 -43.30 -34.77 25.90
CA LYS A 86 -44.09 -35.80 26.58
C LYS A 86 -43.50 -36.19 27.95
N SER A 87 -42.23 -35.86 28.16
CA SER A 87 -41.46 -36.07 29.39
C SER A 87 -40.66 -34.81 29.72
N LEU A 88 -40.56 -34.48 31.00
CA LEU A 88 -39.83 -33.32 31.53
C LEU A 88 -38.75 -33.77 32.52
N PHE A 89 -37.49 -33.42 32.24
CA PHE A 89 -36.35 -33.70 33.12
C PHE A 89 -36.23 -32.65 34.22
N PHE A 90 -37.13 -32.73 35.20
CA PHE A 90 -37.31 -31.68 36.21
C PHE A 90 -36.05 -31.42 37.05
N ASP A 91 -35.30 -32.47 37.39
CA ASP A 91 -34.09 -32.35 38.22
C ASP A 91 -32.96 -31.55 37.57
N ASP A 92 -32.84 -31.57 36.23
CA ASP A 92 -31.84 -30.79 35.51
C ASP A 92 -32.09 -29.28 35.69
N GLY A 93 -33.38 -28.88 35.74
CA GLY A 93 -33.76 -27.51 36.05
C GLY A 93 -33.50 -27.12 37.50
N VAL A 94 -33.71 -28.03 38.44
CA VAL A 94 -33.45 -27.80 39.88
C VAL A 94 -31.96 -27.57 40.15
N VAL A 95 -31.07 -28.30 39.47
CA VAL A 95 -29.62 -28.13 39.62
C VAL A 95 -29.19 -26.71 39.22
N ILE A 96 -29.65 -26.23 38.07
CA ILE A 96 -29.33 -24.88 37.58
C ILE A 96 -29.99 -23.82 38.46
N ALA A 97 -31.24 -24.02 38.90
CA ALA A 97 -31.92 -23.09 39.79
C ALA A 97 -31.14 -22.87 41.09
N LYS A 98 -30.57 -23.93 41.69
CA LYS A 98 -29.68 -23.82 42.86
C LYS A 98 -28.40 -23.04 42.56
N GLN A 99 -27.80 -23.25 41.39
CA GLN A 99 -26.59 -22.52 40.98
C GLN A 99 -26.86 -21.01 40.78
N LEU A 100 -28.00 -20.65 40.17
CA LEU A 100 -28.43 -19.26 40.01
C LEU A 100 -28.78 -18.60 41.36
N THR A 101 -29.45 -19.34 42.23
CA THR A 101 -29.80 -18.88 43.58
C THR A 101 -28.55 -18.58 44.41
N ALA A 102 -27.51 -19.41 44.32
CA ALA A 102 -26.21 -19.16 44.95
C ALA A 102 -25.50 -17.90 44.42
N LYS A 103 -25.92 -17.37 43.26
CA LYS A 103 -25.42 -16.13 42.64
C LYS A 103 -26.34 -14.94 42.88
N GLY A 104 -27.35 -15.07 43.75
CA GLY A 104 -28.25 -13.97 44.10
C GLY A 104 -29.41 -13.76 43.11
N ILE A 105 -29.66 -14.70 42.20
CA ILE A 105 -30.75 -14.64 41.21
C ILE A 105 -31.90 -15.54 41.70
N ALA A 106 -33.13 -15.01 41.76
CA ALA A 106 -34.30 -15.84 42.03
C ALA A 106 -34.59 -16.75 40.84
N ALA A 107 -34.69 -18.06 41.06
CA ALA A 107 -34.93 -19.04 40.00
C ALA A 107 -36.25 -19.76 40.21
N PHE A 108 -37.02 -19.94 39.13
CA PHE A 108 -38.34 -20.56 39.19
C PHE A 108 -38.41 -21.69 38.17
N VAL A 109 -38.42 -22.94 38.63
CA VAL A 109 -38.47 -24.11 37.74
C VAL A 109 -39.91 -24.36 37.31
N VAL A 110 -40.16 -24.34 36.01
CA VAL A 110 -41.50 -24.44 35.42
C VAL A 110 -41.84 -25.89 35.07
N LYS A 111 -42.97 -26.37 35.56
CA LYS A 111 -43.69 -27.53 35.01
C LYS A 111 -44.71 -27.01 34.02
N TYR A 112 -44.47 -27.23 32.74
CA TYR A 112 -45.37 -26.84 31.65
C TYR A 112 -46.13 -28.07 31.11
N ARG A 113 -47.28 -27.85 30.47
CA ARG A 113 -48.13 -28.93 29.97
C ARG A 113 -47.42 -29.80 28.93
N LEU A 114 -47.66 -31.10 29.01
CA LEU A 114 -47.03 -32.13 28.16
C LEU A 114 -48.09 -32.99 27.46
N ALA A 115 -47.73 -33.59 26.33
CA ALA A 115 -48.55 -34.58 25.64
C ALA A 115 -48.78 -35.83 26.51
N ARG A 116 -49.99 -36.41 26.43
CA ARG A 116 -50.38 -37.57 27.24
C ARG A 116 -49.65 -38.85 26.80
N ARG A 117 -48.86 -39.42 27.70
CA ARG A 117 -48.34 -40.79 27.58
C ARG A 117 -49.37 -41.79 28.14
N LYS A 118 -49.69 -42.82 27.36
CA LYS A 118 -50.70 -43.83 27.73
C LYS A 118 -50.08 -45.05 28.41
N THR A 119 -48.80 -45.32 28.17
CA THR A 119 -48.08 -46.48 28.72
C THR A 119 -47.03 -46.05 29.77
N PRO A 120 -47.19 -46.40 31.06
CA PRO A 120 -46.17 -46.20 32.08
C PRO A 120 -44.99 -47.18 31.88
N GLY A 121 -43.75 -46.73 32.13
CA GLY A 121 -42.59 -47.62 32.29
C GLY A 121 -41.80 -48.12 31.05
N THR A 122 -41.92 -47.58 29.85
CA THR A 122 -40.94 -47.89 28.78
C THR A 122 -39.68 -47.02 28.91
N THR A 123 -38.53 -47.67 28.94
CA THR A 123 -37.22 -47.08 29.24
C THR A 123 -36.77 -46.07 28.17
N GLY A 124 -36.85 -44.78 28.51
CA GLY A 124 -36.17 -43.68 27.81
C GLY A 124 -37.06 -42.82 26.87
N PRO A 125 -36.67 -41.54 26.65
CA PRO A 125 -37.48 -40.54 25.91
C PRO A 125 -37.81 -40.92 24.44
N SER A 126 -37.04 -41.82 23.82
CA SER A 126 -37.19 -42.15 22.40
C SER A 126 -38.13 -43.33 22.07
N GLN A 127 -38.74 -44.01 23.05
CA GLN A 127 -39.41 -45.31 22.79
C GLN A 127 -40.92 -45.41 23.11
N SER A 128 -41.60 -44.33 23.52
CA SER A 128 -43.07 -44.36 23.67
C SER A 128 -43.76 -44.27 22.30
N ALA A 129 -44.06 -45.41 21.66
CA ALA A 129 -44.77 -45.49 20.37
C ALA A 129 -46.21 -44.93 20.41
N ASP A 130 -46.72 -44.62 21.60
CA ASP A 130 -48.08 -44.22 21.93
C ASP A 130 -48.33 -42.70 21.95
N VAL A 131 -47.29 -41.89 21.69
CA VAL A 131 -47.39 -40.43 21.51
C VAL A 131 -46.76 -40.04 20.17
N THR A 132 -47.55 -39.45 19.26
CA THR A 132 -47.08 -39.05 17.93
C THR A 132 -46.39 -37.69 17.98
N GLU A 133 -45.60 -37.37 16.94
CA GLU A 133 -45.01 -36.04 16.77
C GLU A 133 -46.10 -34.95 16.63
N SER A 134 -47.25 -35.30 16.07
CA SER A 134 -48.44 -34.44 16.01
C SER A 134 -48.97 -34.09 17.41
N ASP A 135 -49.03 -35.05 18.33
CA ASP A 135 -49.48 -34.81 19.72
C ASP A 135 -48.53 -33.86 20.46
N SER A 136 -47.22 -33.98 20.19
CA SER A 136 -46.18 -33.09 20.74
C SER A 136 -46.25 -31.68 20.14
N ALA A 137 -46.57 -31.58 18.84
CA ALA A 137 -46.76 -30.29 18.16
C ALA A 137 -48.00 -29.54 18.67
N HIS A 138 -49.11 -30.25 18.97
CA HIS A 138 -50.33 -29.65 19.50
C HIS A 138 -50.17 -29.10 20.94
N THR A 139 -49.19 -29.61 21.70
CA THR A 139 -48.95 -29.19 23.08
C THR A 139 -47.94 -28.05 23.23
N MET A 140 -47.09 -27.80 22.24
CA MET A 140 -46.14 -26.67 22.26
C MET A 140 -46.81 -25.30 22.43
N PRO A 141 -47.91 -24.95 21.73
CA PRO A 141 -48.62 -23.69 21.98
C PRO A 141 -49.16 -23.55 23.41
N LEU A 142 -49.62 -24.65 24.01
CA LEU A 142 -50.09 -24.68 25.40
C LEU A 142 -48.95 -24.45 26.39
N ALA A 143 -47.79 -25.06 26.15
CA ALA A 143 -46.59 -24.85 26.96
C ALA A 143 -46.04 -23.41 26.84
N ILE A 144 -46.14 -22.79 25.66
CA ILE A 144 -45.85 -21.36 25.46
C ILE A 144 -46.82 -20.51 26.28
N ALA A 145 -48.13 -20.82 26.25
CA ALA A 145 -49.13 -20.11 27.07
C ALA A 145 -48.86 -20.23 28.58
N ASP A 146 -48.42 -21.40 29.05
CA ASP A 146 -47.99 -21.60 30.44
C ASP A 146 -46.78 -20.72 30.77
N GLY A 147 -45.85 -20.56 29.84
CA GLY A 147 -44.72 -19.66 29.99
C GLY A 147 -45.13 -18.18 30.11
N LYS A 148 -46.13 -17.73 29.35
CA LYS A 148 -46.70 -16.38 29.47
C LYS A 148 -47.33 -16.18 30.85
N ALA A 149 -48.17 -17.12 31.27
CA ALA A 149 -48.83 -17.08 32.58
C ALA A 149 -47.81 -17.08 33.73
N ALA A 150 -46.69 -17.79 33.60
CA ALA A 150 -45.62 -17.77 34.59
C ALA A 150 -44.92 -16.41 34.69
N ILE A 151 -44.67 -15.73 33.56
CA ILE A 151 -44.10 -14.37 33.57
C ILE A 151 -45.07 -13.40 34.26
N ASP A 152 -46.36 -13.47 33.91
CA ASP A 152 -47.39 -12.61 34.49
C ASP A 152 -47.54 -12.85 36.00
N TYR A 153 -47.53 -14.13 36.41
CA TYR A 153 -47.58 -14.51 37.82
C TYR A 153 -46.42 -13.90 38.60
N LEU A 154 -45.19 -13.99 38.09
CA LEU A 154 -44.03 -13.40 38.75
C LEU A 154 -44.08 -11.86 38.78
N ARG A 155 -44.59 -11.21 37.73
CA ARG A 155 -44.79 -9.75 37.72
C ARG A 155 -45.80 -9.31 38.77
N GLN A 156 -46.92 -10.02 38.90
CA GLN A 156 -47.96 -9.73 39.90
C GLN A 156 -47.50 -9.99 41.33
N HIS A 157 -46.61 -10.97 41.53
CA HIS A 157 -46.10 -11.38 42.85
C HIS A 157 -44.64 -10.94 43.09
N ALA A 158 -44.16 -9.93 42.36
CA ALA A 158 -42.76 -9.51 42.39
C ALA A 158 -42.30 -9.11 43.79
N GLU A 159 -43.15 -8.38 44.53
CA GLU A 159 -42.89 -7.98 45.92
C GLU A 159 -42.77 -9.20 46.85
N THR A 160 -43.66 -10.18 46.71
CA THR A 160 -43.66 -11.43 47.50
C THR A 160 -42.35 -12.20 47.35
N PHE A 161 -41.79 -12.21 46.14
CA PHE A 161 -40.54 -12.92 45.85
C PHE A 161 -39.28 -12.06 46.01
N GLY A 162 -39.41 -10.77 46.30
CA GLY A 162 -38.28 -9.84 46.37
C GLY A 162 -37.55 -9.66 45.04
N ILE A 163 -38.28 -9.73 43.93
CA ILE A 163 -37.79 -9.56 42.56
C ILE A 163 -38.34 -8.27 41.94
N GLN A 164 -37.72 -7.79 40.86
CA GLN A 164 -38.19 -6.63 40.11
C GLN A 164 -39.04 -7.07 38.91
N PRO A 165 -40.22 -6.47 38.67
CA PRO A 165 -41.12 -6.89 37.59
C PRO A 165 -40.56 -6.65 36.17
N ASN A 166 -39.52 -5.84 36.03
CA ASN A 166 -38.79 -5.54 34.78
C ASN A 166 -37.41 -6.23 34.70
N ARG A 167 -37.17 -7.28 35.50
CA ARG A 167 -35.95 -8.09 35.48
C ARG A 167 -36.26 -9.58 35.50
N ILE A 168 -37.24 -9.99 34.71
CA ILE A 168 -37.71 -11.38 34.63
C ILE A 168 -37.34 -11.94 33.26
N GLY A 169 -36.30 -12.75 33.24
CA GLY A 169 -35.87 -13.47 32.03
C GLY A 169 -36.30 -14.91 32.01
N VAL A 170 -36.13 -15.54 30.86
CA VAL A 170 -36.43 -16.97 30.64
C VAL A 170 -35.17 -17.72 30.20
N LEU A 171 -34.98 -18.90 30.76
CA LEU A 171 -33.90 -19.82 30.43
C LEU A 171 -34.49 -21.19 30.11
N GLY A 172 -34.09 -21.78 28.99
CA GLY A 172 -34.62 -23.07 28.56
C GLY A 172 -33.52 -24.04 28.13
N LEU A 173 -33.64 -25.30 28.53
CA LEU A 173 -32.73 -26.37 28.13
C LEU A 173 -33.35 -27.21 27.01
N SER A 174 -32.60 -27.53 25.95
CA SER A 174 -33.04 -28.42 24.87
C SER A 174 -34.41 -28.00 24.30
N VAL A 175 -35.44 -28.85 24.37
CA VAL A 175 -36.83 -28.50 23.99
C VAL A 175 -37.39 -27.31 24.78
N GLY A 176 -37.04 -27.16 26.06
CA GLY A 176 -37.34 -25.95 26.83
C GLY A 176 -36.63 -24.71 26.27
N GLY A 177 -35.44 -24.89 25.68
CA GLY A 177 -34.71 -23.86 24.92
C GLY A 177 -35.48 -23.40 23.68
N THR A 178 -36.09 -24.34 22.95
CA THR A 178 -36.98 -24.04 21.82
C THR A 178 -38.24 -23.28 22.28
N LEU A 179 -38.80 -23.66 23.43
CA LEU A 179 -39.97 -22.99 24.03
C LEU A 179 -39.65 -21.53 24.40
N VAL A 180 -38.56 -21.27 25.12
CA VAL A 180 -38.21 -19.89 25.52
C VAL A 180 -37.87 -19.00 24.33
N LEU A 181 -37.36 -19.56 23.24
CA LEU A 181 -37.14 -18.82 22.02
C LEU A 181 -38.46 -18.51 21.30
N ASN A 182 -39.43 -19.43 21.31
CA ASN A 182 -40.79 -19.14 20.83
C ASN A 182 -41.44 -18.01 21.63
N LEU A 183 -41.25 -17.96 22.96
CA LEU A 183 -41.69 -16.83 23.78
C LEU A 183 -41.06 -15.51 23.32
N ALA A 184 -39.81 -15.52 22.86
CA ALA A 184 -39.14 -14.33 22.33
C ALA A 184 -39.69 -13.87 20.97
N TYR A 185 -40.03 -14.83 20.08
CA TYR A 185 -40.54 -14.54 18.73
C TYR A 185 -42.02 -14.17 18.71
N GLN A 186 -42.83 -14.82 19.55
CA GLN A 186 -44.29 -14.71 19.51
C GLN A 186 -44.84 -13.65 20.46
N ASN A 187 -44.01 -13.12 21.37
CA ASN A 187 -44.52 -12.27 22.44
C ASN A 187 -44.06 -10.81 22.35
N VAL A 188 -44.96 -9.95 21.88
CA VAL A 188 -44.76 -8.50 21.75
C VAL A 188 -45.54 -7.68 22.77
N ASP A 189 -46.23 -8.33 23.72
CA ASP A 189 -47.09 -7.74 24.75
C ASP A 189 -46.40 -7.60 26.12
N ASP A 190 -47.15 -7.17 27.14
CA ASP A 190 -46.69 -6.98 28.52
C ASP A 190 -46.26 -8.27 29.23
N SER A 191 -46.41 -9.44 28.62
CA SER A 191 -45.93 -10.73 29.14
C SER A 191 -44.58 -11.14 28.51
N ARG A 192 -43.92 -10.27 27.73
CA ARG A 192 -42.61 -10.59 27.13
C ARG A 192 -41.52 -10.72 28.22
N PRO A 193 -40.56 -11.65 28.07
CA PRO A 193 -39.42 -11.73 28.99
C PRO A 193 -38.43 -10.57 28.77
N ASP A 194 -37.73 -10.17 29.83
CA ASP A 194 -36.73 -9.08 29.79
C ASP A 194 -35.39 -9.53 29.18
N PHE A 195 -35.11 -10.83 29.17
CA PHE A 195 -33.99 -11.47 28.47
C PHE A 195 -34.27 -12.97 28.24
N VAL A 196 -33.63 -13.55 27.24
CA VAL A 196 -33.91 -14.94 26.80
C VAL A 196 -32.61 -15.73 26.64
N ILE A 197 -32.57 -16.93 27.20
CA ILE A 197 -31.38 -17.79 27.24
C ILE A 197 -31.72 -19.22 26.78
N PRO A 198 -31.69 -19.50 25.46
CA PRO A 198 -31.81 -20.87 24.97
C PRO A 198 -30.46 -21.61 25.10
N VAL A 199 -30.48 -22.75 25.79
CA VAL A 199 -29.32 -23.64 25.96
C VAL A 199 -29.57 -24.94 25.20
N ASN A 200 -28.70 -25.26 24.24
CA ASN A 200 -28.81 -26.42 23.35
C ASN A 200 -30.19 -26.56 22.69
N ALA A 201 -30.82 -25.43 22.34
CA ALA A 201 -32.15 -25.40 21.75
C ALA A 201 -32.15 -25.99 20.34
N ARG A 202 -33.27 -26.62 19.96
CA ARG A 202 -33.54 -27.01 18.58
C ARG A 202 -34.31 -25.89 17.91
N PHE A 203 -33.69 -25.20 16.95
CA PHE A 203 -34.24 -23.95 16.43
C PHE A 203 -35.25 -24.19 15.29
N GLY A 204 -35.05 -25.20 14.44
CA GLY A 204 -36.01 -25.59 13.41
C GLY A 204 -36.45 -24.42 12.52
N THR A 205 -37.77 -24.27 12.33
CA THR A 205 -38.37 -23.19 11.52
C THR A 205 -38.19 -21.78 12.11
N LEU A 206 -37.76 -21.63 13.36
CA LEU A 206 -37.50 -20.31 13.96
C LEU A 206 -36.35 -19.58 13.26
N THR A 207 -35.44 -20.32 12.61
CA THR A 207 -34.33 -19.75 11.83
C THR A 207 -34.79 -18.92 10.62
N THR A 208 -36.04 -19.07 10.17
CA THR A 208 -36.60 -18.35 9.02
C THR A 208 -37.61 -17.26 9.41
N LEU A 209 -37.95 -17.14 10.69
CA LEU A 209 -38.87 -16.10 11.17
C LEU A 209 -38.18 -14.74 11.34
N ASN A 210 -38.93 -13.67 11.06
CA ASN A 210 -38.47 -12.30 11.32
C ASN A 210 -38.41 -12.04 12.83
N VAL A 211 -37.33 -11.40 13.28
CA VAL A 211 -37.16 -11.01 14.68
C VAL A 211 -38.06 -9.81 15.00
N PRO A 212 -38.86 -9.86 16.10
CA PRO A 212 -39.71 -8.74 16.49
C PRO A 212 -38.92 -7.43 16.75
N PRO A 213 -39.47 -6.25 16.41
CA PRO A 213 -38.80 -4.96 16.64
C PRO A 213 -38.47 -4.64 18.11
N ASN A 214 -39.13 -5.30 19.07
CA ASN A 214 -38.94 -5.16 20.51
C ASN A 214 -38.38 -6.43 21.15
N ALA A 215 -37.72 -7.29 20.37
CA ALA A 215 -37.21 -8.56 20.86
C ALA A 215 -36.19 -8.36 22.01
N PRO A 216 -36.26 -9.18 23.07
CA PRO A 216 -35.39 -9.03 24.22
C PRO A 216 -33.93 -9.40 23.91
N PRO A 217 -32.96 -8.94 24.72
CA PRO A 217 -31.58 -9.42 24.67
C PRO A 217 -31.50 -10.95 24.73
N LEU A 218 -30.72 -11.53 23.83
CA LEU A 218 -30.61 -12.98 23.64
C LEU A 218 -29.20 -13.49 23.97
N LEU A 219 -29.08 -14.53 24.79
CA LEU A 219 -27.83 -15.26 25.03
C LEU A 219 -28.01 -16.72 24.61
N ILE A 220 -27.44 -17.10 23.46
CA ILE A 220 -27.52 -18.48 22.96
C ILE A 220 -26.29 -19.25 23.44
N VAL A 221 -26.51 -20.41 24.06
CA VAL A 221 -25.46 -21.36 24.47
C VAL A 221 -25.69 -22.68 23.74
N SER A 222 -24.68 -23.14 22.99
CA SER A 222 -24.76 -24.39 22.21
C SER A 222 -23.52 -25.27 22.40
N THR A 223 -23.65 -26.57 22.13
CA THR A 223 -22.51 -27.49 21.97
C THR A 223 -22.33 -27.89 20.50
N SER A 224 -21.09 -27.90 20.00
CA SER A 224 -20.74 -28.20 18.60
C SER A 224 -20.29 -29.66 18.36
N GLY A 225 -20.48 -30.53 19.36
CA GLY A 225 -20.24 -31.98 19.27
C GLY A 225 -21.36 -32.72 18.54
N ASN A 226 -22.09 -33.58 19.25
CA ASN A 226 -23.20 -34.36 18.69
C ASN A 226 -24.40 -33.48 18.26
N SER A 227 -24.44 -32.22 18.71
CA SER A 227 -25.44 -31.19 18.37
C SER A 227 -24.95 -30.16 17.34
N ARG A 228 -24.03 -30.51 16.44
CA ARG A 228 -23.47 -29.59 15.41
C ARG A 228 -24.54 -28.80 14.65
N GLN A 229 -25.67 -29.43 14.31
CA GLN A 229 -26.77 -28.77 13.60
C GLN A 229 -27.44 -27.69 14.46
N ASP A 230 -27.57 -27.91 15.77
CA ASP A 230 -28.13 -26.93 16.71
C ASP A 230 -27.20 -25.71 16.85
N ALA A 231 -25.87 -25.92 16.89
CA ALA A 231 -24.90 -24.82 16.92
C ALA A 231 -24.92 -23.98 15.64
N VAL A 232 -25.05 -24.62 14.47
CA VAL A 232 -25.21 -23.92 13.18
C VAL A 232 -26.50 -23.11 13.15
N GLN A 233 -27.61 -23.69 13.60
CA GLN A 233 -28.89 -22.98 13.65
C GLN A 233 -28.90 -21.85 14.70
N GLY A 234 -28.22 -22.03 15.83
CA GLY A 234 -28.02 -20.99 16.85
C GLY A 234 -27.24 -19.79 16.31
N ALA A 235 -26.19 -20.05 15.51
CA ALA A 235 -25.47 -18.99 14.80
C ALA A 235 -26.39 -18.22 13.81
N THR A 236 -27.30 -18.92 13.12
CA THR A 236 -28.30 -18.29 12.25
C THR A 236 -29.27 -17.39 13.03
N VAL A 237 -29.80 -17.86 14.16
CA VAL A 237 -30.69 -17.05 15.01
C VAL A 237 -29.97 -15.82 15.57
N TYR A 238 -28.71 -15.99 16.01
CA TYR A 238 -27.86 -14.87 16.40
C TYR A 238 -27.73 -13.83 15.27
N GLN A 239 -27.42 -14.26 14.05
CA GLN A 239 -27.33 -13.35 12.90
C GLN A 239 -28.65 -12.63 12.61
N ASN A 240 -29.78 -13.31 12.75
CA ASN A 240 -31.10 -12.70 12.58
C ASN A 240 -31.36 -11.61 13.63
N TRP A 241 -31.00 -11.83 14.90
CA TRP A 241 -31.11 -10.83 15.97
C TRP A 241 -30.26 -9.58 15.68
N ILE A 242 -29.00 -9.78 15.26
CA ILE A 242 -28.10 -8.67 14.94
C ILE A 242 -28.58 -7.89 13.72
N ARG A 243 -29.08 -8.56 12.68
CA ARG A 243 -29.65 -7.91 11.48
C ARG A 243 -30.89 -7.07 11.81
N ALA A 244 -31.67 -7.47 12.81
CA ALA A 244 -32.82 -6.72 13.30
C ALA A 244 -32.45 -5.57 14.26
N GLY A 245 -31.15 -5.32 14.49
CA GLY A 245 -30.68 -4.27 15.39
C GLY A 245 -30.79 -4.60 16.88
N GLN A 246 -31.06 -5.87 17.22
CA GLN A 246 -31.26 -6.33 18.60
C GLN A 246 -29.97 -6.88 19.21
N SER A 247 -29.87 -6.84 20.54
CA SER A 247 -28.70 -7.38 21.24
C SER A 247 -28.76 -8.91 21.32
N ALA A 248 -27.73 -9.58 20.79
CA ALA A 248 -27.54 -11.02 21.00
C ALA A 248 -26.07 -11.35 21.30
N GLU A 249 -25.83 -12.47 21.98
CA GLU A 249 -24.52 -13.06 22.20
C GLU A 249 -24.64 -14.59 21.99
N PHE A 250 -23.68 -15.20 21.29
CA PHE A 250 -23.68 -16.63 20.96
C PHE A 250 -22.37 -17.27 21.40
N HIS A 251 -22.49 -18.36 22.17
CA HIS A 251 -21.37 -19.18 22.64
C HIS A 251 -21.58 -20.62 22.22
N SER A 252 -20.59 -21.17 21.52
CA SER A 252 -20.56 -22.59 21.16
C SER A 252 -19.37 -23.26 21.81
N TYR A 253 -19.60 -24.37 22.51
CA TYR A 253 -18.58 -25.16 23.20
C TYR A 253 -18.37 -26.51 22.52
N ILE A 254 -17.13 -27.01 22.53
CA ILE A 254 -16.83 -28.37 22.07
C ILE A 254 -17.26 -29.35 23.16
N GLU A 255 -18.03 -30.37 22.79
CA GLU A 255 -18.42 -31.45 23.69
C GLU A 255 -17.21 -32.39 23.87
N SER A 256 -16.74 -32.57 25.11
CA SER A 256 -15.64 -33.50 25.39
C SER A 256 -16.19 -34.93 25.50
N GLY A 257 -16.13 -35.69 24.40
CA GLY A 257 -16.28 -37.16 24.43
C GLY A 257 -17.27 -37.75 23.44
N THR A 258 -16.84 -38.80 22.74
CA THR A 258 -17.60 -39.63 21.79
C THR A 258 -18.06 -40.95 22.41
N ASP A 259 -18.46 -40.97 23.69
CA ASP A 259 -18.83 -42.21 24.39
C ASP A 259 -20.29 -42.16 24.90
N PRO A 260 -21.18 -43.05 24.41
CA PRO A 260 -22.56 -43.14 24.88
C PRO A 260 -22.71 -43.53 26.37
N ASP A 261 -21.66 -44.07 27.02
CA ASP A 261 -21.69 -44.54 28.41
C ASP A 261 -21.04 -43.58 29.44
N LEU A 262 -20.54 -42.41 29.01
CA LEU A 262 -20.01 -41.40 29.93
C LEU A 262 -21.14 -40.60 30.61
N LYS A 263 -21.51 -41.07 31.81
CA LYS A 263 -22.42 -40.42 32.75
C LYS A 263 -22.09 -38.95 32.98
N LYS A 264 -23.04 -38.05 32.67
CA LYS A 264 -23.54 -36.80 33.32
C LYS A 264 -22.64 -35.92 34.23
N GLN A 265 -21.36 -36.21 34.46
CA GLN A 265 -20.42 -35.34 35.18
C GLN A 265 -19.64 -34.41 34.24
N ASP A 266 -19.63 -34.65 32.93
CA ASP A 266 -18.85 -33.86 31.96
C ASP A 266 -19.56 -32.64 31.35
N LEU A 267 -20.68 -32.18 31.93
CA LEU A 267 -21.11 -30.78 31.77
C LEU A 267 -20.48 -29.85 32.81
N GLN A 268 -19.82 -30.40 33.84
CA GLN A 268 -19.10 -29.63 34.87
C GLN A 268 -17.79 -28.96 34.40
N PRO A 269 -17.08 -29.39 33.32
CA PRO A 269 -15.92 -28.64 32.82
C PRO A 269 -16.31 -27.31 32.14
N ILE A 270 -17.58 -27.12 31.75
CA ILE A 270 -18.04 -25.93 31.00
C ILE A 270 -18.81 -25.02 31.95
N ASN A 271 -18.13 -24.01 32.52
CA ASN A 271 -18.75 -22.99 33.39
C ASN A 271 -19.62 -21.98 32.61
N TRP A 272 -20.58 -22.46 31.82
CA TRP A 272 -21.49 -21.60 31.05
C TRP A 272 -22.47 -20.84 31.95
N VAL A 273 -22.74 -21.35 33.17
CA VAL A 273 -23.52 -20.60 34.17
C VAL A 273 -22.74 -19.39 34.69
N GLY A 274 -21.41 -19.49 34.80
CA GLY A 274 -20.53 -18.35 35.05
C GLY A 274 -20.59 -17.31 33.92
N LEU A 275 -20.52 -17.76 32.67
CA LEU A 275 -20.73 -16.90 31.50
C LEU A 275 -22.09 -16.19 31.55
N LEU A 276 -23.16 -16.93 31.86
CA LEU A 276 -24.49 -16.37 32.02
C LEU A 276 -24.51 -15.26 33.09
N THR A 277 -23.89 -15.49 34.26
CA THR A 277 -23.83 -14.45 35.29
C THR A 277 -23.03 -13.22 34.84
N ASP A 278 -21.93 -13.39 34.12
CA ASP A 278 -21.14 -12.28 33.59
C ASP A 278 -21.91 -11.49 32.52
N TRP A 279 -22.69 -12.20 31.69
CA TRP A 279 -23.56 -11.59 30.70
C TRP A 279 -24.68 -10.79 31.37
N LEU A 280 -25.36 -11.36 32.37
CA LEU A 280 -26.38 -10.66 33.16
C LEU A 280 -25.81 -9.43 33.88
N ALA A 281 -24.60 -9.52 34.43
CA ALA A 281 -23.90 -8.39 35.06
C ALA A 281 -23.63 -7.27 34.06
N ARG A 282 -23.09 -7.58 32.87
CA ARG A 282 -22.83 -6.61 31.79
C ARG A 282 -24.11 -5.94 31.29
N LYS A 283 -25.25 -6.65 31.34
CA LYS A 283 -26.58 -6.10 31.00
C LYS A 283 -27.25 -5.34 32.15
N GLY A 284 -26.61 -5.26 33.31
CA GLY A 284 -27.13 -4.52 34.47
C GLY A 284 -28.19 -5.27 35.28
N TYR A 285 -28.37 -6.57 35.05
CA TYR A 285 -29.34 -7.39 35.77
C TYR A 285 -28.83 -7.82 37.16
N LEU A 286 -27.52 -7.85 37.43
CA LEU A 286 -26.99 -8.28 38.73
C LEU A 286 -26.67 -7.14 39.71
N THR A 287 -26.87 -5.88 39.32
CA THR A 287 -26.68 -4.73 40.22
C THR A 287 -27.94 -4.45 41.04
N LYS A 288 -27.79 -4.40 42.37
CA LYS A 288 -28.86 -4.01 43.30
C LYS A 288 -29.19 -2.53 43.10
N GLN A 289 -30.25 -2.22 42.37
CA GLN A 289 -30.75 -0.84 42.33
C GLN A 289 -31.44 -0.54 43.66
N LEU A 290 -30.91 0.44 44.41
CA LEU A 290 -31.58 1.02 45.57
C LEU A 290 -32.85 1.69 45.07
N THR A 291 -34.01 1.22 45.51
CA THR A 291 -35.29 1.89 45.31
C THR A 291 -35.24 3.25 45.99
N VAL A 292 -35.18 4.33 45.20
CA VAL A 292 -35.33 5.70 45.68
C VAL A 292 -36.84 5.98 45.78
N ALA A 293 -37.33 6.29 46.99
CA ALA A 293 -38.70 6.71 47.20
C ALA A 293 -38.99 8.04 46.47
N PRO A 294 -40.22 8.28 45.98
CA PRO A 294 -40.53 9.46 45.19
C PRO A 294 -40.55 10.71 46.08
N VAL A 295 -39.69 11.67 45.75
CA VAL A 295 -39.75 13.04 46.29
C VAL A 295 -40.82 13.81 45.52
N GLN A 296 -41.89 14.18 46.21
CA GLN A 296 -42.77 15.26 45.78
C GLN A 296 -42.01 16.59 45.90
N THR A 297 -41.84 17.31 44.81
CA THR A 297 -41.48 18.74 44.86
C THR A 297 -42.33 19.55 43.90
N HIS A 298 -42.91 20.59 44.49
CA HIS A 298 -43.78 21.59 43.90
C HIS A 298 -43.17 22.34 42.72
N ILE A 299 -44.08 22.75 41.84
CA ILE A 299 -43.94 23.68 40.73
C ILE A 299 -43.27 24.98 41.17
N ASN A 300 -42.32 25.50 40.37
CA ASN A 300 -42.38 26.89 39.94
C ASN A 300 -41.77 27.11 38.56
N LYS A 301 -42.52 27.89 37.77
CA LYS A 301 -42.31 28.29 36.37
C LYS A 301 -41.05 29.15 36.24
N GLU A 302 -40.29 28.96 35.17
CA GLU A 302 -40.12 29.97 34.09
C GLU A 302 -39.10 29.54 33.03
N SER A 303 -39.33 30.04 31.81
CA SER A 303 -38.42 30.12 30.66
C SER A 303 -38.24 28.85 29.81
N ALA A 304 -39.20 28.65 28.89
CA ALA A 304 -39.08 27.76 27.73
C ALA A 304 -38.51 28.51 26.52
N VAL A 305 -37.47 27.97 25.89
CA VAL A 305 -37.16 28.22 24.47
C VAL A 305 -36.99 26.86 23.80
N SER A 306 -37.99 26.51 22.99
CA SER A 306 -38.03 25.33 22.12
C SER A 306 -37.34 25.67 20.80
N ALA A 307 -36.34 24.89 20.42
CA ALA A 307 -35.83 24.85 19.06
C ALA A 307 -36.64 23.80 18.27
N LYS A 308 -37.54 24.29 17.41
CA LYS A 308 -38.20 23.52 16.36
C LYS A 308 -37.55 23.87 15.01
N GLN A 309 -37.48 22.88 14.12
CA GLN A 309 -37.16 22.98 12.70
C GLN A 309 -37.87 24.16 12.01
N PRO A 310 -37.38 24.58 10.84
CA PRO A 310 -38.34 24.62 9.74
C PRO A 310 -37.82 24.11 8.38
N ASP A 311 -38.84 23.67 7.65
CA ASP A 311 -38.91 23.25 6.27
C ASP A 311 -38.55 24.34 5.25
N THR A 312 -38.21 23.84 4.07
CA THR A 312 -38.21 24.49 2.76
C THR A 312 -39.62 24.86 2.27
N GLU A 313 -39.83 26.10 1.78
CA GLU A 313 -40.37 26.41 0.42
C GLU A 313 -40.58 27.93 0.16
N ARG A 314 -39.88 28.43 -0.89
CA ARG A 314 -40.41 29.09 -2.13
C ARG A 314 -41.22 30.43 -2.12
N ILE A 315 -40.72 31.44 -2.88
CA ILE A 315 -41.35 32.23 -4.00
C ILE A 315 -41.14 33.79 -4.01
N SER A 316 -40.26 34.24 -4.93
CA SER A 316 -40.38 35.30 -6.00
C SER A 316 -40.36 36.84 -5.81
N GLN A 317 -39.85 37.48 -6.90
CA GLN A 317 -40.01 38.86 -7.45
C GLN A 317 -38.97 39.92 -6.97
N ALA A 318 -38.40 40.88 -7.74
CA ALA A 318 -38.62 41.50 -9.07
C ALA A 318 -37.32 42.23 -9.53
N LYS A 319 -36.90 42.14 -10.81
CA LYS A 319 -36.85 43.16 -11.91
C LYS A 319 -35.90 44.39 -11.79
N GLU A 320 -34.94 44.43 -12.73
CA GLU A 320 -34.34 45.54 -13.56
C GLU A 320 -34.75 47.03 -13.36
N PRO A 321 -33.91 48.03 -13.74
CA PRO A 321 -33.58 48.31 -15.17
C PRO A 321 -32.20 48.93 -15.50
N ALA A 322 -32.00 49.14 -16.81
CA ALA A 322 -30.84 49.68 -17.53
C ALA A 322 -30.91 51.19 -17.88
N SER A 323 -29.76 51.81 -18.24
CA SER A 323 -29.49 52.55 -19.51
C SER A 323 -28.53 53.78 -19.44
N ASN A 324 -27.55 53.78 -20.36
CA ASN A 324 -27.03 54.81 -21.30
C ASN A 324 -26.61 56.29 -20.96
N ALA A 325 -25.30 56.55 -21.21
CA ALA A 325 -24.64 57.63 -22.04
C ALA A 325 -24.65 59.13 -21.58
N PRO A 326 -23.89 60.12 -22.17
CA PRO A 326 -22.72 60.17 -23.11
C PRO A 326 -21.58 61.23 -22.82
N LEU A 327 -20.52 61.21 -23.66
CA LEU A 327 -19.55 62.22 -24.22
C LEU A 327 -19.22 63.63 -23.61
N GLN A 328 -17.91 63.97 -23.73
CA GLN A 328 -17.22 65.26 -24.10
C GLN A 328 -16.88 66.42 -23.12
N GLN A 329 -15.55 66.71 -23.06
CA GLN A 329 -14.77 67.97 -23.00
C GLN A 329 -15.26 69.24 -22.27
N ALA A 330 -14.44 69.82 -21.37
CA ALA A 330 -13.57 70.99 -21.63
C ALA A 330 -12.89 71.59 -20.35
N ASN A 331 -11.58 71.87 -20.48
CA ASN A 331 -10.74 72.94 -19.91
C ASN A 331 -10.83 73.41 -18.44
N GLN A 332 -9.68 73.39 -17.75
CA GLN A 332 -8.94 74.62 -17.39
C GLN A 332 -7.47 74.36 -17.01
N SER A 333 -6.67 75.36 -17.38
CA SER A 333 -5.22 75.55 -17.43
C SER A 333 -4.47 75.74 -16.09
N SER A 334 -3.20 75.31 -16.01
CA SER A 334 -2.03 76.20 -15.70
C SER A 334 -0.72 75.42 -15.51
N VAL A 335 0.36 76.00 -16.06
CA VAL A 335 1.79 75.62 -16.07
C VAL A 335 2.47 76.59 -15.06
N PRO A 336 3.60 76.31 -14.34
CA PRO A 336 4.87 75.99 -15.01
C PRO A 336 5.95 75.14 -14.31
N ALA A 337 6.84 74.66 -15.18
CA ALA A 337 8.17 74.12 -14.90
C ALA A 337 9.15 75.20 -14.42
N LYS A 338 10.16 74.78 -13.63
CA LYS A 338 11.47 75.44 -13.51
C LYS A 338 12.60 74.40 -13.53
N LEU A 339 13.24 74.30 -14.69
CA LEU A 339 14.64 73.92 -14.87
C LEU A 339 15.50 75.18 -14.74
N LYS A 340 16.70 75.07 -14.13
CA LYS A 340 17.75 76.08 -14.23
C LYS A 340 18.82 75.65 -15.25
N GLN A 341 18.96 76.50 -16.26
CA GLN A 341 20.03 76.76 -17.22
C GLN A 341 21.42 76.96 -16.55
N GLU A 342 22.60 76.90 -17.17
CA GLU A 342 23.14 77.09 -18.55
C GLU A 342 24.69 76.81 -18.49
N PRO A 343 25.58 77.06 -19.51
CA PRO A 343 25.37 77.50 -20.89
C PRO A 343 26.16 76.73 -21.99
N ARG A 344 25.80 77.06 -23.23
CA ARG A 344 26.38 76.65 -24.51
C ARG A 344 27.64 77.46 -24.88
N VAL A 345 28.53 76.83 -25.65
CA VAL A 345 29.30 77.51 -26.72
C VAL A 345 29.17 76.71 -28.02
N ARG A 346 28.86 77.41 -29.11
CA ARG A 346 28.75 76.92 -30.49
C ARG A 346 30.13 76.85 -31.14
N THR A 347 30.41 75.81 -31.94
CA THR A 347 31.07 75.99 -33.26
C THR A 347 30.81 74.81 -34.19
N ARG A 348 30.52 75.12 -35.47
CA ARG A 348 30.56 74.22 -36.64
C ARG A 348 31.93 73.52 -36.72
N ILE A 349 31.99 72.28 -37.22
CA ILE A 349 33.03 71.78 -38.15
C ILE A 349 32.57 70.43 -38.76
N GLN A 350 32.67 70.40 -40.09
CA GLN A 350 32.86 69.31 -41.07
C GLN A 350 32.39 67.88 -40.78
N ALA A 351 31.65 67.37 -41.76
CA ALA A 351 31.68 65.97 -42.16
C ALA A 351 33.13 65.53 -42.39
N ALA A 352 33.66 64.71 -41.49
CA ALA A 352 34.86 63.91 -41.71
C ALA A 352 34.44 62.45 -41.66
N ALA A 353 34.58 61.79 -42.80
CA ALA A 353 34.52 60.35 -42.92
C ALA A 353 35.62 59.74 -42.03
N ASN A 354 35.24 59.17 -40.88
CA ASN A 354 36.12 58.24 -40.18
C ASN A 354 35.93 56.86 -40.80
N GLN A 355 36.85 56.52 -41.70
CA GLN A 355 37.18 55.14 -42.06
C GLN A 355 37.27 54.32 -40.77
N SER A 356 36.45 53.27 -40.66
CA SER A 356 36.68 52.24 -39.65
C SER A 356 38.02 51.59 -39.96
N THR A 357 39.05 51.84 -39.17
CA THR A 357 40.23 50.97 -39.14
C THR A 357 39.75 49.61 -38.66
N GLY A 358 39.52 48.70 -39.60
CA GLY A 358 39.18 47.33 -39.33
C GLY A 358 40.40 46.61 -38.74
N PHE A 359 40.27 46.08 -37.53
CA PHE A 359 41.32 45.29 -36.91
C PHE A 359 41.14 43.82 -37.27
N ARG A 360 42.24 43.15 -37.61
CA ARG A 360 42.19 41.82 -38.22
C ARG A 360 42.04 40.73 -37.17
N VAL A 361 40.95 39.98 -37.24
CA VAL A 361 40.77 38.70 -36.53
C VAL A 361 41.02 37.57 -37.51
N SER A 362 41.96 36.68 -37.19
CA SER A 362 42.28 35.51 -38.02
C SER A 362 42.31 34.23 -37.20
N GLY A 363 42.24 33.07 -37.82
CA GLY A 363 42.40 31.80 -37.11
C GLY A 363 42.17 30.61 -38.01
N THR A 364 42.36 29.41 -37.45
CA THR A 364 42.11 28.14 -38.13
C THR A 364 40.98 27.39 -37.44
N VAL A 365 40.09 26.81 -38.24
CA VAL A 365 39.06 25.90 -37.78
C VAL A 365 39.44 24.46 -38.13
N ARG A 366 39.42 23.58 -37.13
CA ARG A 366 39.78 22.16 -37.29
C ARG A 366 38.71 21.25 -36.71
N ASP A 367 38.65 20.03 -37.22
CA ASP A 367 37.86 18.95 -36.61
C ASP A 367 38.56 18.53 -35.31
N SER A 368 37.81 18.57 -34.19
CA SER A 368 38.35 18.29 -32.87
C SER A 368 38.88 16.87 -32.68
N ALA A 369 38.38 15.91 -33.47
CA ALA A 369 38.69 14.48 -33.33
C ALA A 369 39.86 14.04 -34.22
N THR A 370 39.99 14.63 -35.41
CA THR A 370 41.00 14.26 -36.42
C THR A 370 42.14 15.29 -36.53
N GLY A 371 41.96 16.50 -36.00
CA GLY A 371 42.91 17.60 -36.13
C GLY A 371 43.02 18.17 -37.55
N GLN A 372 42.22 17.64 -38.49
CA GLN A 372 42.20 18.06 -39.90
C GLN A 372 41.53 19.44 -40.03
N PRO A 373 42.01 20.30 -40.95
CA PRO A 373 41.38 21.58 -41.23
C PRO A 373 39.95 21.41 -41.77
N LEU A 374 39.05 22.30 -41.37
CA LEU A 374 37.65 22.29 -41.80
C LEU A 374 37.38 23.42 -42.80
N PRO A 375 37.24 23.11 -44.11
CA PRO A 375 36.88 24.10 -45.10
C PRO A 375 35.39 24.44 -45.09
N GLY A 376 35.05 25.67 -45.48
CA GLY A 376 33.65 26.12 -45.64
C GLY A 376 32.89 26.36 -44.34
N VAL A 377 33.57 26.49 -43.20
CA VAL A 377 32.97 26.85 -41.91
C VAL A 377 32.56 28.32 -41.97
N ALA A 378 31.28 28.61 -41.74
CA ALA A 378 30.77 29.96 -41.63
C ALA A 378 31.14 30.57 -40.27
N ILE A 379 32.01 31.58 -40.30
CA ILE A 379 32.36 32.42 -39.15
C ILE A 379 31.47 33.65 -39.19
N VAL A 380 30.53 33.75 -38.26
CA VAL A 380 29.61 34.88 -38.12
C VAL A 380 29.98 35.63 -36.85
N ILE A 381 30.08 36.95 -36.94
CA ILE A 381 30.43 37.83 -35.84
C ILE A 381 29.27 38.79 -35.57
N ASP A 382 28.79 38.78 -34.33
CA ASP A 382 27.77 39.71 -33.84
C ASP A 382 28.46 40.86 -33.09
N TYR A 383 28.30 42.07 -33.64
CA TYR A 383 28.70 43.32 -33.03
C TYR A 383 27.50 44.26 -32.93
N ARG A 384 27.03 44.55 -31.70
CA ARG A 384 25.88 45.44 -31.45
C ARG A 384 24.64 45.13 -32.31
N LYS A 385 24.36 43.85 -32.59
CA LYS A 385 23.27 43.36 -33.48
C LYS A 385 23.50 43.55 -34.98
N HIS A 386 24.70 43.92 -35.42
CA HIS A 386 25.13 43.79 -36.81
C HIS A 386 25.90 42.49 -37.00
N LEU A 387 25.49 41.72 -38.00
CA LEU A 387 26.10 40.45 -38.35
C LEU A 387 27.08 40.66 -39.52
N THR A 388 28.36 40.41 -39.29
CA THR A 388 29.37 40.30 -40.35
C THR A 388 29.90 38.87 -40.36
N GLY A 389 30.48 38.38 -41.47
CA GLY A 389 30.99 37.02 -41.49
C GLY A 389 31.91 36.71 -42.66
N THR A 390 32.62 35.60 -42.53
CA THR A 390 33.53 35.03 -43.53
C THR A 390 33.45 33.51 -43.49
N ASN A 391 34.04 32.82 -44.46
CA ASN A 391 34.14 31.36 -44.48
C ASN A 391 35.60 30.93 -44.39
N THR A 392 35.85 29.72 -43.88
CA THR A 392 37.19 29.13 -43.91
C THR A 392 37.58 28.64 -45.31
N ASN A 393 38.86 28.79 -45.67
CA ASN A 393 39.44 28.26 -46.92
C ASN A 393 39.72 26.74 -46.85
N ALA A 394 40.36 26.17 -47.88
CA ALA A 394 40.70 24.74 -47.98
C ALA A 394 41.56 24.24 -46.80
N GLU A 395 42.41 25.11 -46.26
CA GLU A 395 43.30 24.87 -45.11
C GLU A 395 42.63 25.22 -43.77
N GLY A 396 41.32 25.49 -43.76
CA GLY A 396 40.53 25.79 -42.56
C GLY A 396 40.78 27.18 -41.98
N GLN A 397 41.51 28.05 -42.67
CA GLN A 397 41.87 29.40 -42.20
C GLN A 397 40.78 30.42 -42.53
N TYR A 398 40.56 31.38 -41.63
CA TYR A 398 39.69 32.53 -41.85
C TYR A 398 40.38 33.83 -41.42
N SER A 399 39.94 34.95 -42.00
CA SER A 399 40.34 36.30 -41.60
C SER A 399 39.17 37.26 -41.82
N ILE A 400 38.90 38.13 -40.85
CA ILE A 400 37.83 39.12 -40.89
C ILE A 400 38.27 40.41 -40.18
N GLU A 401 37.90 41.57 -40.72
CA GLU A 401 38.19 42.86 -40.10
C GLU A 401 37.00 43.32 -39.25
N LEU A 402 37.29 43.74 -38.01
CA LEU A 402 36.29 44.13 -37.01
C LEU A 402 36.67 45.44 -36.32
N PRO A 403 35.70 46.27 -35.89
CA PRO A 403 35.98 47.42 -35.05
C PRO A 403 36.44 47.00 -33.64
N THR A 404 37.04 47.91 -32.86
CA THR A 404 37.40 47.64 -31.46
C THR A 404 36.17 47.40 -30.58
N GLY A 405 36.29 46.51 -29.59
CA GLY A 405 35.22 46.20 -28.64
C GLY A 405 35.00 44.71 -28.41
N ASN A 406 33.89 44.40 -27.73
CA ASN A 406 33.47 43.02 -27.47
C ASN A 406 32.63 42.52 -28.63
N HIS A 407 32.97 41.33 -29.14
CA HIS A 407 32.29 40.64 -30.22
C HIS A 407 31.96 39.21 -29.82
N ILE A 408 30.96 38.64 -30.48
CA ILE A 408 30.65 37.21 -30.36
C ILE A 408 30.98 36.56 -31.69
N LEU A 409 31.98 35.68 -31.68
CA LEU A 409 32.31 34.83 -32.82
C LEU A 409 31.48 33.55 -32.77
N LEU A 410 30.81 33.23 -33.87
CA LEU A 410 29.98 32.06 -34.06
C LEU A 410 30.50 31.25 -35.26
N ALA A 411 31.07 30.07 -35.03
CA ALA A 411 31.50 29.17 -36.08
C ALA A 411 30.42 28.10 -36.35
N ARG A 412 30.00 27.92 -37.60
CA ARG A 412 28.95 26.98 -38.00
C ARG A 412 29.34 26.19 -39.25
N LEU A 413 29.18 24.88 -39.20
CA LEU A 413 29.33 23.99 -40.35
C LEU A 413 28.29 22.87 -40.24
N VAL A 414 27.66 22.52 -41.35
CA VAL A 414 26.67 21.45 -41.38
C VAL A 414 27.34 20.14 -40.95
N GLY A 415 26.73 19.43 -39.99
CA GLY A 415 27.32 18.22 -39.41
C GLY A 415 28.28 18.47 -38.25
N TYR A 416 28.45 19.70 -37.78
CA TYR A 416 29.28 20.06 -36.61
C TYR A 416 28.51 20.90 -35.58
N THR A 417 28.89 20.78 -34.31
CA THR A 417 28.32 21.58 -33.22
C THR A 417 28.77 23.03 -33.38
N PRO A 418 27.85 24.03 -33.41
CA PRO A 418 28.24 25.42 -33.54
C PRO A 418 28.99 25.90 -32.30
N ILE A 419 30.05 26.66 -32.50
CA ILE A 419 30.86 27.23 -31.41
C ILE A 419 30.56 28.71 -31.28
N ARG A 420 30.32 29.15 -30.05
CA ARG A 420 30.13 30.56 -29.70
C ARG A 420 31.23 30.99 -28.73
N LYS A 421 32.03 31.99 -29.11
CA LYS A 421 33.16 32.50 -28.33
C LYS A 421 33.08 34.02 -28.22
N GLU A 422 33.17 34.54 -27.01
CA GLU A 422 33.31 35.98 -26.79
C GLU A 422 34.76 36.38 -27.04
N ILE A 423 34.97 37.38 -27.88
CA ILE A 423 36.29 37.91 -28.22
C ILE A 423 36.30 39.40 -27.94
N ARG A 424 37.34 39.88 -27.25
CA ARG A 424 37.54 41.29 -26.97
C ARG A 424 38.71 41.78 -27.80
N LEU A 425 38.44 42.66 -28.77
CA LEU A 425 39.48 43.30 -29.56
C LEU A 425 39.98 44.53 -28.83
N VAL A 426 41.22 44.44 -28.35
CA VAL A 426 41.95 45.54 -27.69
C VAL A 426 43.17 45.98 -28.52
N ASP A 427 43.75 45.06 -29.31
CA ASP A 427 44.97 45.26 -30.12
C ASP A 427 44.70 45.14 -31.63
N ASN A 428 45.72 45.46 -32.45
CA ASN A 428 45.58 45.57 -33.90
C ASN A 428 45.27 44.24 -34.64
N SER A 429 45.55 43.10 -34.02
CA SER A 429 45.21 41.78 -34.55
C SER A 429 44.94 40.77 -33.43
N LEU A 430 44.03 39.82 -33.68
CA LEU A 430 43.66 38.77 -32.73
C LEU A 430 43.56 37.42 -33.44
N THR A 431 44.34 36.42 -33.01
CA THR A 431 44.25 35.06 -33.54
C THR A 431 43.34 34.20 -32.68
N VAL A 432 42.34 33.56 -33.29
CA VAL A 432 41.33 32.73 -32.60
C VAL A 432 41.13 31.40 -33.33
N ASP A 433 41.83 30.36 -32.89
CA ASP A 433 41.59 29.01 -33.40
C ASP A 433 40.33 28.38 -32.79
N VAL A 434 39.65 27.56 -33.59
CA VAL A 434 38.36 26.94 -33.25
C VAL A 434 38.42 25.44 -33.58
N ASN A 435 38.24 24.58 -32.58
CA ASN A 435 38.12 23.13 -32.81
C ASN A 435 36.65 22.74 -32.77
N MET A 436 36.06 22.40 -33.91
CA MET A 436 34.65 22.02 -34.01
C MET A 436 34.46 20.52 -33.82
N VAL A 437 33.46 20.17 -33.01
CA VAL A 437 33.08 18.76 -32.74
C VAL A 437 32.04 18.32 -33.75
N SER A 438 32.33 17.25 -34.52
CA SER A 438 31.36 16.65 -35.43
C SER A 438 30.12 16.16 -34.66
N VAL A 439 28.93 16.45 -35.19
CA VAL A 439 27.65 15.96 -34.65
C VAL A 439 27.64 14.44 -34.65
N ALA A 440 28.33 13.79 -35.61
CA ALA A 440 28.50 12.34 -35.64
C ALA A 440 29.26 11.80 -34.40
N SER A 441 30.19 12.58 -33.85
CA SER A 441 30.97 12.22 -32.66
C SER A 441 30.20 12.31 -31.34
N GLN A 442 29.01 12.94 -31.34
CA GLN A 442 28.09 13.04 -30.19
C GLN A 442 26.94 12.02 -30.24
N LEU A 443 26.84 11.20 -31.30
CA LEU A 443 25.65 10.39 -31.59
C LEU A 443 25.35 9.27 -30.58
N GLU A 444 26.29 8.87 -29.72
CA GLU A 444 25.95 7.93 -28.64
C GLU A 444 25.12 8.57 -27.51
N GLU A 445 25.04 9.91 -27.46
CA GLU A 445 24.08 10.64 -26.61
C GLU A 445 22.69 10.77 -27.28
N VAL A 446 22.48 10.11 -28.43
CA VAL A 446 21.23 10.09 -29.19
C VAL A 446 20.59 8.71 -29.13
N VAL A 447 20.18 8.29 -27.92
CA VAL A 447 18.90 7.58 -27.76
C VAL A 447 17.85 8.66 -27.54
N VAL A 448 17.46 9.34 -28.63
CA VAL A 448 16.29 10.26 -28.73
C VAL A 448 16.17 11.37 -27.66
N THR A 449 17.24 11.82 -27.00
CA THR A 449 17.19 13.04 -26.18
C THR A 449 17.53 14.29 -26.99
N THR A 450 16.52 14.88 -27.63
CA THR A 450 16.64 16.16 -28.33
C THR A 450 16.89 17.30 -27.34
N LYS A 451 18.14 17.54 -26.95
CA LYS A 451 18.59 18.63 -26.04
C LYS A 451 17.86 19.94 -26.33
N GLY A 452 16.88 20.30 -25.50
CA GLY A 452 16.16 21.55 -25.61
C GLY A 452 15.30 21.80 -24.38
N PHE A 453 15.44 22.98 -23.78
CA PHE A 453 14.62 23.48 -22.66
C PHE A 453 13.11 23.59 -22.98
N ASP A 454 12.70 23.28 -24.22
CA ASP A 454 11.37 23.44 -24.81
C ASP A 454 10.65 22.08 -25.05
N GLN A 455 11.22 20.95 -24.60
CA GLN A 455 10.67 19.61 -24.86
C GLN A 455 9.27 19.38 -24.29
N THR A 456 8.97 19.92 -23.10
CA THR A 456 7.65 19.76 -22.45
C THR A 456 6.51 20.27 -23.34
N LEU A 457 6.72 21.33 -24.12
CA LEU A 457 5.71 21.87 -25.04
C LEU A 457 5.70 21.18 -26.41
N ARG A 458 6.84 20.66 -26.87
CA ARG A 458 7.01 20.23 -28.28
C ARG A 458 6.85 18.72 -28.50
N GLN A 459 7.15 17.88 -27.51
CA GLN A 459 7.07 16.43 -27.67
C GLN A 459 5.64 15.90 -27.49
N PRO A 460 5.20 14.91 -28.30
CA PRO A 460 3.90 14.24 -28.15
C PRO A 460 3.83 13.26 -26.96
N MET A 461 4.87 13.22 -26.11
CA MET A 461 4.92 12.36 -24.93
C MET A 461 4.28 13.05 -23.72
N LEU A 462 3.31 12.37 -23.11
CA LEU A 462 2.63 12.77 -21.88
C LEU A 462 3.21 12.01 -20.68
N GLY A 463 3.34 12.71 -19.54
CA GLY A 463 3.92 12.13 -18.33
C GLY A 463 5.40 11.75 -18.44
N ALA A 464 6.09 12.14 -19.51
CA ALA A 464 7.53 12.00 -19.67
C ALA A 464 8.23 13.16 -18.95
N ASN A 465 8.95 12.86 -17.88
CA ASN A 465 9.75 13.82 -17.13
C ASN A 465 11.21 13.48 -17.30
N GLN A 466 11.92 14.31 -18.07
CA GLN A 466 13.37 14.25 -18.15
C GLN A 466 13.94 15.11 -17.02
N LEU A 467 14.59 14.45 -16.04
CA LEU A 467 15.27 15.11 -14.94
C LEU A 467 16.74 15.31 -15.27
N ASN A 468 17.19 16.56 -15.21
CA ASN A 468 18.62 16.86 -15.25
C ASN A 468 19.24 16.54 -13.87
N ILE A 469 20.25 15.66 -13.84
CA ILE A 469 20.91 15.26 -12.60
C ILE A 469 21.48 16.45 -11.82
N ASN A 470 21.89 17.52 -12.50
CA ASN A 470 22.39 18.74 -11.84
C ASN A 470 21.29 19.50 -11.09
N ALA A 471 20.04 19.43 -11.55
CA ALA A 471 18.90 19.98 -10.81
C ALA A 471 18.62 19.15 -9.56
N LEU A 472 18.71 17.82 -9.66
CA LEU A 472 18.56 16.93 -8.50
C LEU A 472 19.65 17.19 -7.44
N LYS A 473 20.90 17.42 -7.87
CA LYS A 473 22.03 17.77 -6.99
C LYS A 473 21.88 19.10 -6.24
N LYS A 474 20.90 19.94 -6.62
CA LYS A 474 20.54 21.17 -5.90
C LYS A 474 19.45 20.96 -4.84
N LEU A 475 18.69 19.87 -4.91
CA LEU A 475 17.69 19.57 -3.90
C LEU A 475 18.37 19.28 -2.54
N PRO A 476 17.73 19.65 -1.42
CA PRO A 476 18.12 19.19 -0.11
C PRO A 476 18.30 17.68 -0.04
N SER A 477 19.50 17.25 0.36
CA SER A 477 19.81 15.84 0.53
C SER A 477 19.48 15.36 1.93
N ALA A 478 18.75 14.25 2.04
CA ALA A 478 18.61 13.54 3.30
C ALA A 478 19.99 13.03 3.71
N LEU A 479 20.44 13.40 4.91
CA LEU A 479 21.71 12.96 5.47
C LEU A 479 22.96 13.31 4.63
N GLY A 480 22.86 14.31 3.75
CA GLY A 480 23.99 14.81 2.96
C GLY A 480 24.21 14.07 1.63
N GLU A 481 23.36 13.09 1.28
CA GLU A 481 23.41 12.33 0.03
C GLU A 481 22.24 12.65 -0.92
N VAL A 482 22.56 12.91 -2.19
CA VAL A 482 21.55 13.14 -3.24
C VAL A 482 20.91 11.80 -3.60
N ASP A 483 19.59 11.70 -3.42
CA ASP A 483 18.84 10.47 -3.65
C ASP A 483 17.87 10.61 -4.82
N LEU A 484 17.99 9.71 -5.81
CA LEU A 484 17.16 9.77 -7.01
C LEU A 484 15.69 9.48 -6.74
N LEU A 485 15.39 8.41 -6.00
CA LEU A 485 14.00 8.02 -5.74
C LEU A 485 13.28 9.06 -4.89
N ARG A 486 13.98 9.71 -3.95
CA ARG A 486 13.44 10.83 -3.19
C ARG A 486 13.14 12.04 -4.07
N GLY A 487 14.05 12.38 -4.99
CA GLY A 487 13.78 13.40 -5.99
C GLY A 487 12.56 13.10 -6.84
N LEU A 488 12.36 11.82 -7.21
CA LEU A 488 11.18 11.40 -7.97
C LEU A 488 9.89 11.50 -7.15
N GLN A 489 9.91 11.17 -5.85
CA GLN A 489 8.76 11.31 -4.94
C GLN A 489 8.27 12.76 -4.81
N MET A 490 9.11 13.73 -5.17
CA MET A 490 8.75 15.13 -5.18
C MET A 490 7.93 15.51 -6.42
N LEU A 491 7.91 14.70 -7.48
CA LEU A 491 7.13 14.97 -8.70
C LEU A 491 5.63 14.64 -8.54
N PRO A 492 4.75 15.31 -9.32
CA PRO A 492 3.33 14.97 -9.35
C PRO A 492 3.10 13.52 -9.77
N GLY A 493 2.12 12.85 -9.16
CA GLY A 493 1.75 11.47 -9.52
C GLY A 493 2.74 10.38 -9.10
N VAL A 494 3.79 10.74 -8.35
CA VAL A 494 4.76 9.80 -7.77
C VAL A 494 4.59 9.79 -6.25
N THR A 495 4.30 8.62 -5.69
CA THR A 495 4.06 8.44 -4.26
C THR A 495 4.89 7.28 -3.73
N SER A 496 4.83 7.03 -2.42
CA SER A 496 5.50 5.92 -1.75
C SER A 496 4.67 5.47 -0.54
N VAL A 497 4.83 4.23 -0.12
CA VAL A 497 4.20 3.69 1.10
C VAL A 497 4.84 4.17 2.41
N GLY A 498 5.95 4.92 2.37
CA GLY A 498 6.58 5.53 3.55
C GLY A 498 8.00 6.06 3.33
N GLU A 499 8.55 6.76 4.33
CA GLU A 499 9.91 7.32 4.29
C GLU A 499 11.04 6.28 4.24
N ALA A 500 10.75 4.99 4.35
CA ALA A 500 11.69 3.90 4.04
C ALA A 500 10.97 2.82 3.23
N SER A 501 10.52 3.19 2.03
CA SER A 501 9.88 2.26 1.09
C SER A 501 10.89 1.75 0.08
N ASN A 502 10.67 0.51 -0.36
CA ASN A 502 11.47 -0.09 -1.41
C ASN A 502 10.92 0.26 -2.81
N GLY A 503 11.12 1.51 -3.24
CA GLY A 503 10.65 2.02 -4.53
C GLY A 503 9.54 3.07 -4.41
N VAL A 504 8.87 3.33 -5.54
CA VAL A 504 7.81 4.35 -5.70
C VAL A 504 6.57 3.75 -6.34
N ASN A 505 5.40 4.35 -6.08
CA ASN A 505 4.12 4.06 -6.71
C ASN A 505 3.77 5.19 -7.69
N ILE A 506 3.50 4.86 -8.96
CA ILE A 506 3.28 5.86 -10.01
C ILE A 506 1.89 5.67 -10.61
N ARG A 507 1.04 6.70 -10.51
CA ARG A 507 -0.33 6.72 -11.05
C ARG A 507 -1.12 5.43 -10.75
N GLY A 508 -1.08 5.00 -9.50
CA GLY A 508 -1.78 3.81 -8.99
C GLY A 508 -1.08 2.47 -9.22
N GLY A 509 0.13 2.47 -9.79
CA GLY A 509 0.93 1.25 -9.93
C GLY A 509 1.67 0.85 -8.64
N THR A 510 1.82 -0.46 -8.41
CA THR A 510 2.70 -1.01 -7.36
C THR A 510 4.18 -0.82 -7.72
N THR A 511 5.07 -1.01 -6.76
CA THR A 511 6.52 -0.78 -6.96
C THR A 511 7.12 -1.72 -8.00
N ASP A 512 6.65 -2.96 -8.09
CA ASP A 512 7.11 -3.97 -9.07
C ASP A 512 6.55 -3.76 -10.47
N GLN A 513 5.50 -2.93 -10.63
CA GLN A 513 4.93 -2.57 -11.93
C GLN A 513 5.69 -1.44 -12.63
N ASN A 514 6.68 -0.84 -11.96
CA ASN A 514 7.54 0.18 -12.55
C ASN A 514 8.82 -0.50 -13.04
N LEU A 515 9.14 -0.37 -14.33
CA LEU A 515 10.43 -0.82 -14.87
C LEU A 515 11.50 0.16 -14.43
N ILE A 516 12.50 -0.29 -13.68
CA ILE A 516 13.62 0.56 -13.26
C ILE A 516 14.89 0.01 -13.92
N LEU A 517 15.56 0.85 -14.71
CA LEU A 517 16.74 0.48 -15.48
C LEU A 517 17.94 1.35 -15.10
N LEU A 518 19.13 0.74 -15.11
CA LEU A 518 20.42 1.42 -15.12
C LEU A 518 21.19 0.98 -16.37
N ASP A 519 21.37 1.88 -17.34
CA ASP A 519 22.00 1.58 -18.63
C ASP A 519 21.38 0.32 -19.29
N ASP A 520 20.04 0.32 -19.44
CA ASP A 520 19.20 -0.80 -19.90
C ASP A 520 19.14 -2.04 -18.98
N THR A 521 19.96 -2.13 -17.93
CA THR A 521 19.95 -3.30 -17.03
C THR A 521 18.88 -3.16 -15.94
N PRO A 522 18.10 -4.22 -15.64
CA PRO A 522 17.04 -4.15 -14.65
C PRO A 522 17.58 -4.00 -13.23
N ILE A 523 16.98 -3.10 -12.45
CA ILE A 523 17.22 -2.96 -11.02
C ILE A 523 15.97 -3.47 -10.27
N PHE A 524 16.04 -4.70 -9.76
CA PHE A 524 14.93 -5.34 -9.05
C PHE A 524 14.69 -4.76 -7.65
N ASN A 525 15.77 -4.37 -6.98
CA ASN A 525 15.75 -3.72 -5.68
C ASN A 525 16.48 -2.37 -5.78
N PRO A 526 15.76 -1.25 -5.93
CA PRO A 526 16.36 0.04 -6.21
C PRO A 526 16.81 0.78 -4.94
N THR A 527 16.84 0.10 -3.77
CA THR A 527 17.16 0.74 -2.49
C THR A 527 18.16 -0.05 -1.62
N HIS A 528 18.85 0.69 -0.77
CA HIS A 528 19.67 0.22 0.33
C HIS A 528 18.98 0.41 1.67
N MET A 529 19.42 -0.37 2.67
CA MET A 529 19.02 -0.21 4.07
C MET A 529 17.49 -0.07 4.24
N PHE A 530 16.73 -1.03 3.68
CA PHE A 530 15.26 -1.06 3.76
C PHE A 530 14.53 0.15 3.16
N GLY A 531 15.08 0.77 2.11
CA GLY A 531 14.40 1.87 1.43
C GLY A 531 14.89 3.26 1.85
N LEU A 532 15.93 3.36 2.68
CA LEU A 532 16.45 4.65 3.13
C LEU A 532 17.19 5.39 2.01
N PHE A 533 18.02 4.68 1.25
CA PHE A 533 18.81 5.26 0.14
C PHE A 533 18.56 4.52 -1.16
N SER A 534 18.64 5.21 -2.28
CA SER A 534 18.57 4.64 -3.62
C SER A 534 19.92 4.07 -4.06
N VAL A 535 19.90 3.02 -4.87
CA VAL A 535 21.12 2.33 -5.35
C VAL A 535 21.86 3.09 -6.46
N PHE A 536 21.34 4.23 -6.91
CA PHE A 536 21.89 4.97 -8.04
C PHE A 536 22.99 5.94 -7.58
N PRO A 537 24.24 5.77 -8.01
CA PRO A 537 25.32 6.70 -7.65
C PRO A 537 25.20 8.01 -8.46
N PRO A 538 24.80 9.14 -7.85
CA PRO A 538 24.40 10.36 -8.56
C PRO A 538 25.52 11.02 -9.38
N ASP A 539 26.79 10.74 -9.09
CA ASP A 539 27.94 11.28 -9.82
C ASP A 539 28.32 10.49 -11.08
N ALA A 540 27.76 9.28 -11.23
CA ALA A 540 27.93 8.46 -12.42
C ALA A 540 26.78 8.62 -13.42
N LEU A 541 25.68 9.28 -13.03
CA LEU A 541 24.49 9.43 -13.88
C LEU A 541 24.63 10.62 -14.84
N SER A 542 24.05 10.50 -16.03
CA SER A 542 23.90 11.59 -17.01
C SER A 542 22.45 12.08 -17.07
N THR A 543 21.52 11.16 -17.30
CA THR A 543 20.11 11.44 -17.58
C THR A 543 19.22 10.49 -16.81
N VAL A 544 18.08 11.01 -16.34
CA VAL A 544 17.00 10.20 -15.77
C VAL A 544 15.70 10.54 -16.47
N ASP A 545 15.12 9.56 -17.15
CA ASP A 545 13.85 9.69 -17.85
C ASP A 545 12.77 8.88 -17.13
N LEU A 546 11.72 9.57 -16.67
CA LEU A 546 10.54 8.95 -16.07
C LEU A 546 9.36 9.03 -17.03
N TYR A 547 8.90 7.87 -17.52
CA TYR A 547 7.70 7.74 -18.35
C TYR A 547 6.51 7.27 -17.50
N LYS A 548 5.66 8.21 -17.06
CA LYS A 548 4.42 7.93 -16.30
C LYS A 548 3.19 7.64 -17.18
N GLY A 549 3.34 7.80 -18.49
CA GLY A 549 2.25 7.84 -19.46
C GLY A 549 2.64 7.15 -20.75
N ASN A 550 2.95 7.95 -21.78
CA ASN A 550 3.30 7.46 -23.11
C ASN A 550 4.71 6.83 -23.13
N VAL A 551 4.78 5.53 -22.80
CA VAL A 551 6.04 4.76 -22.73
C VAL A 551 6.44 4.33 -24.15
N PRO A 552 7.70 4.52 -24.61
CA PRO A 552 8.17 4.00 -25.91
C PRO A 552 8.04 2.48 -26.07
N ALA A 553 7.60 1.98 -27.22
CA ALA A 553 7.32 0.55 -27.50
C ALA A 553 8.54 -0.38 -27.34
N ARG A 554 9.76 0.16 -27.38
CA ARG A 554 10.98 -0.57 -27.00
C ARG A 554 10.97 -1.13 -25.57
N PHE A 555 10.23 -0.49 -24.65
CA PHE A 555 10.06 -0.97 -23.27
C PHE A 555 8.79 -1.81 -23.13
N GLY A 556 8.83 -2.84 -22.28
CA GLY A 556 7.70 -3.73 -21.97
C GLY A 556 7.94 -4.54 -20.69
N GLY A 557 7.08 -5.52 -20.43
CA GLY A 557 7.23 -6.44 -19.29
C GLY A 557 6.83 -5.86 -17.93
N ARG A 558 6.27 -4.65 -17.88
CA ARG A 558 5.85 -3.93 -16.68
C ARG A 558 4.55 -3.17 -16.94
N ALA A 559 3.68 -3.08 -15.93
CA ALA A 559 2.30 -2.61 -16.13
C ALA A 559 2.11 -1.09 -15.92
N ALA A 560 3.00 -0.40 -15.21
CA ALA A 560 2.76 0.98 -14.75
C ALA A 560 3.58 2.06 -15.46
N SER A 561 4.90 2.03 -15.30
CA SER A 561 5.80 3.11 -15.76
C SER A 561 7.19 2.59 -16.11
N VAL A 562 8.03 3.46 -16.68
CA VAL A 562 9.47 3.19 -16.89
C VAL A 562 10.30 4.33 -16.31
N LEU A 563 11.29 3.98 -15.50
CA LEU A 563 12.37 4.85 -15.02
C LEU A 563 13.67 4.37 -15.68
N ASP A 564 14.12 5.12 -16.67
CA ASP A 564 15.35 4.84 -17.42
C ASP A 564 16.46 5.75 -16.92
N VAL A 565 17.46 5.14 -16.27
CA VAL A 565 18.62 5.86 -15.71
C VAL A 565 19.83 5.55 -16.57
N SER A 566 20.42 6.58 -17.16
CA SER A 566 21.62 6.47 -17.98
C SER A 566 22.87 6.90 -17.22
N LEU A 567 23.95 6.16 -17.39
CA LEU A 567 25.28 6.52 -16.92
C LEU A 567 25.96 7.46 -17.93
N ARG A 568 26.75 8.40 -17.43
CA ARG A 568 27.60 9.26 -18.28
C ARG A 568 28.69 8.44 -18.97
N ASN A 569 29.03 8.82 -20.20
CA ASN A 569 30.18 8.25 -20.88
C ASN A 569 31.50 8.79 -20.26
N PRO A 570 32.57 7.98 -20.20
CA PRO A 570 33.86 8.45 -19.71
C PRO A 570 34.43 9.55 -20.62
N SER A 571 35.20 10.45 -20.02
CA SER A 571 36.02 11.40 -20.76
C SER A 571 37.06 10.66 -21.62
N LEU A 572 37.15 11.02 -22.89
CA LEU A 572 38.15 10.49 -23.83
C LEU A 572 39.40 11.37 -23.94
N ASP A 573 39.38 12.56 -23.33
CA ASP A 573 40.39 13.59 -23.58
C ASP A 573 41.29 13.84 -22.36
N GLN A 574 40.66 14.02 -21.19
CA GLN A 574 41.34 14.34 -19.95
C GLN A 574 40.91 13.42 -18.82
N PHE A 575 41.83 13.13 -17.92
CA PHE A 575 41.54 12.50 -16.65
C PHE A 575 40.67 13.43 -15.79
N SER A 576 39.71 12.87 -15.05
CA SER A 576 38.91 13.63 -14.10
C SER A 576 38.64 12.75 -12.88
N LEU A 577 38.75 13.32 -11.69
CA LEU A 577 38.46 12.64 -10.43
C LEU A 577 37.43 13.45 -9.67
N SER A 578 36.36 12.81 -9.23
CA SER A 578 35.32 13.45 -8.43
C SER A 578 34.93 12.55 -7.27
N GLY A 579 34.46 13.12 -6.17
CA GLY A 579 34.09 12.33 -5.02
C GLY A 579 33.35 13.13 -3.97
N GLY A 580 32.98 12.45 -2.90
CA GLY A 580 32.38 13.09 -1.75
C GLY A 580 32.45 12.23 -0.49
N VAL A 581 32.53 12.93 0.64
CA VAL A 581 32.57 12.36 1.99
C VAL A 581 31.37 12.92 2.75
N SER A 582 30.62 12.03 3.41
CA SER A 582 29.48 12.40 4.25
C SER A 582 29.40 11.48 5.47
N VAL A 583 28.53 11.83 6.42
CA VAL A 583 28.26 11.01 7.62
C VAL A 583 27.66 9.64 7.26
N VAL A 584 27.04 9.50 6.09
CA VAL A 584 26.38 8.25 5.68
C VAL A 584 27.22 7.45 4.70
N SER A 585 27.62 8.08 3.60
CA SER A 585 28.29 7.41 2.50
C SER A 585 29.47 8.20 1.96
N ASN A 586 30.43 7.46 1.41
CA ASN A 586 31.62 7.96 0.75
C ASN A 586 31.63 7.49 -0.69
N LYS A 587 32.08 8.34 -1.61
CA LYS A 587 32.03 8.05 -3.04
C LYS A 587 33.23 8.63 -3.77
N LEU A 588 33.64 7.94 -4.82
CA LEU A 588 34.74 8.32 -5.70
C LEU A 588 34.42 7.88 -7.12
N THR A 589 34.69 8.73 -8.09
CA THR A 589 34.53 8.45 -9.52
C THR A 589 35.73 8.98 -10.28
N ALA A 590 36.34 8.13 -11.10
CA ALA A 590 37.47 8.46 -11.96
C ALA A 590 37.10 8.23 -13.43
N ASP A 591 37.38 9.22 -14.28
CA ASP A 591 37.37 9.10 -15.73
C ASP A 591 38.80 8.99 -16.23
N ILE A 592 39.08 7.92 -16.97
CA ILE A 592 40.42 7.55 -17.39
C ILE A 592 40.43 7.41 -18.91
N PRO A 593 40.99 8.37 -19.66
CA PRO A 593 41.20 8.20 -21.10
C PRO A 593 42.36 7.21 -21.31
N ILE A 594 42.06 6.01 -21.81
CA ILE A 594 43.06 4.96 -22.05
C ILE A 594 43.74 5.19 -23.41
N VAL A 595 42.95 5.48 -24.44
CA VAL A 595 43.42 5.91 -25.77
C VAL A 595 42.69 7.20 -26.10
N LYS A 596 43.43 8.31 -26.13
CA LYS A 596 42.85 9.65 -26.35
C LYS A 596 41.95 9.68 -27.59
N GLY A 597 40.76 10.22 -27.44
CA GLY A 597 39.75 10.34 -28.50
C GLY A 597 39.09 9.03 -28.97
N LYS A 598 39.53 7.86 -28.48
CA LYS A 598 39.02 6.54 -28.93
C LYS A 598 38.48 5.66 -27.81
N PHE A 599 39.20 5.51 -26.70
CA PHE A 599 38.85 4.56 -25.64
C PHE A 599 39.03 5.19 -24.25
N GLY A 600 37.98 5.11 -23.44
CA GLY A 600 37.98 5.62 -22.08
C GLY A 600 37.20 4.72 -21.14
N ILE A 601 37.55 4.79 -19.86
CA ILE A 601 36.95 4.01 -18.79
C ILE A 601 36.50 4.96 -17.67
N MET A 602 35.29 4.78 -17.18
CA MET A 602 34.79 5.40 -15.95
C MET A 602 34.70 4.31 -14.88
N VAL A 603 35.29 4.56 -13.72
CA VAL A 603 35.15 3.73 -12.52
C VAL A 603 34.49 4.59 -11.44
N SER A 604 33.39 4.10 -10.86
CA SER A 604 32.72 4.76 -9.75
C SER A 604 32.47 3.79 -8.61
N GLY A 605 32.74 4.21 -7.39
CA GLY A 605 32.46 3.47 -6.17
C GLY A 605 31.72 4.34 -5.17
N ARG A 606 30.75 3.75 -4.47
CA ARG A 606 30.03 4.38 -3.35
C ARG A 606 29.91 3.36 -2.22
N GLY A 607 30.07 3.78 -0.97
CA GLY A 607 29.87 2.87 0.17
C GLY A 607 29.55 3.58 1.48
N ALA A 608 28.72 2.93 2.29
CA ALA A 608 28.38 3.33 3.64
C ALA A 608 28.97 2.33 4.64
N PHE A 609 29.94 2.80 5.43
CA PHE A 609 30.64 1.99 6.43
C PHE A 609 30.61 2.64 7.82
N ASN A 610 29.76 3.65 8.02
CA ASN A 610 29.72 4.48 9.21
C ASN A 610 28.77 3.95 10.30
N ASP A 611 28.42 2.66 10.27
CA ASP A 611 27.51 2.04 11.25
C ASP A 611 28.11 1.98 12.67
N PHE A 612 29.43 2.17 12.80
CA PHE A 612 30.12 2.37 14.07
C PHE A 612 29.61 3.60 14.85
N LEU A 613 28.95 4.55 14.18
CA LEU A 613 28.33 5.72 14.83
C LEU A 613 26.98 5.39 15.49
N LEU A 614 26.27 4.32 15.08
CA LEU A 614 24.93 4.01 15.58
C LEU A 614 24.88 3.80 17.11
N PRO A 615 25.78 3.01 17.72
CA PRO A 615 25.80 2.83 19.18
C PRO A 615 26.17 4.13 19.92
N ILE A 616 26.97 5.01 19.29
CA ILE A 616 27.36 6.31 19.88
C ILE A 616 26.16 7.26 19.92
N ILE A 617 25.28 7.20 18.92
CA ILE A 617 24.06 8.00 18.85
C ILE A 617 23.02 7.51 19.87
N SER A 618 22.85 6.19 20.03
CA SER A 618 21.96 5.61 21.03
C SER A 618 22.27 4.15 21.31
N ASP A 619 22.23 3.76 22.59
CA ASP A 619 22.34 2.37 23.04
C ASP A 619 21.28 1.45 22.40
N ARG A 620 20.10 1.99 22.06
CA ARG A 620 19.03 1.23 21.39
C ARG A 620 19.41 0.77 19.98
N LEU A 621 20.42 1.37 19.36
CA LEU A 621 20.90 1.04 18.02
C LEU A 621 22.14 0.13 18.05
N ALA A 622 22.59 -0.30 19.23
CA ALA A 622 23.83 -1.07 19.40
C ALA A 622 23.86 -2.38 18.60
N ASN A 623 22.70 -3.02 18.40
CA ASN A 623 22.55 -4.28 17.65
C ASN A 623 22.33 -4.10 16.15
N ILE A 624 22.13 -2.86 15.68
CA ILE A 624 21.90 -2.56 14.28
C ILE A 624 23.25 -2.45 13.57
N ARG A 625 23.38 -3.15 12.43
CA ARG A 625 24.51 -2.95 11.50
C ARG A 625 23.92 -2.68 10.13
N ALA A 626 24.43 -1.65 9.46
CA ALA A 626 23.91 -1.22 8.18
C ALA A 626 25.06 -0.76 7.28
N LYS A 627 25.38 -1.56 6.28
CA LYS A 627 26.47 -1.29 5.33
C LYS A 627 25.99 -1.55 3.92
N PHE A 628 26.41 -0.71 2.99
CA PHE A 628 26.21 -0.97 1.57
C PHE A 628 27.42 -0.52 0.76
N GLY A 629 27.55 -1.08 -0.44
CA GLY A 629 28.58 -0.71 -1.40
C GLY A 629 28.10 -0.93 -2.83
N ASP A 630 28.36 0.06 -3.68
CA ASP A 630 28.08 0.04 -5.11
C ASP A 630 29.36 0.26 -5.90
N GLY A 631 29.48 -0.43 -7.03
CA GLY A 631 30.55 -0.29 -8.00
C GLY A 631 29.99 -0.21 -9.42
N VAL A 632 30.48 0.76 -10.19
CA VAL A 632 30.18 0.93 -11.61
C VAL A 632 31.50 0.96 -12.37
N LEU A 633 31.57 0.17 -13.44
CA LEU A 633 32.61 0.24 -14.45
C LEU A 633 31.92 0.50 -15.79
N LYS A 634 32.31 1.54 -16.52
CA LYS A 634 31.82 1.81 -17.88
C LYS A 634 32.99 2.05 -18.82
N ALA A 635 33.13 1.19 -19.82
CA ALA A 635 34.13 1.29 -20.86
C ALA A 635 33.45 1.72 -22.16
N PHE A 636 33.95 2.79 -22.78
CA PHE A 636 33.45 3.33 -24.03
C PHE A 636 34.55 3.32 -25.08
N TRP A 637 34.33 2.58 -26.17
CA TRP A 637 35.27 2.45 -27.28
C TRP A 637 34.63 2.90 -28.59
N ARG A 638 35.15 4.00 -29.12
CA ARG A 638 34.96 4.42 -30.51
C ARG A 638 35.95 3.65 -31.38
N ILE A 639 35.48 2.56 -31.98
CA ILE A 639 36.27 1.72 -32.89
C ILE A 639 36.63 2.52 -34.14
N ASP A 640 35.64 3.20 -34.71
CA ASP A 640 35.78 4.12 -35.83
C ASP A 640 34.63 5.17 -35.81
N ASN A 641 34.48 5.96 -36.87
CA ASN A 641 33.46 7.03 -36.97
C ASN A 641 32.03 6.51 -37.14
N ARG A 642 31.83 5.22 -37.35
CA ARG A 642 30.53 4.58 -37.56
C ARG A 642 30.21 3.55 -36.49
N ASN A 643 31.19 3.04 -35.76
CA ASN A 643 31.03 1.93 -34.81
C ASN A 643 31.50 2.34 -33.41
N THR A 644 30.63 2.18 -32.42
CA THR A 644 30.99 2.27 -31.02
C THR A 644 30.59 1.00 -30.27
N LEU A 645 31.38 0.68 -29.25
CA LEU A 645 31.13 -0.40 -28.31
C LEU A 645 31.16 0.19 -26.89
N THR A 646 30.07 -0.01 -26.16
CA THR A 646 29.96 0.35 -24.75
C THR A 646 29.78 -0.90 -23.92
N VAL A 647 30.57 -1.06 -22.87
CA VAL A 647 30.43 -2.14 -21.89
C VAL A 647 30.28 -1.54 -20.51
N THR A 648 29.23 -1.94 -19.78
CA THR A 648 28.95 -1.49 -18.42
C THR A 648 28.86 -2.68 -17.49
N GLY A 649 29.53 -2.61 -16.35
CA GLY A 649 29.38 -3.52 -15.22
C GLY A 649 28.88 -2.74 -14.01
N TYR A 650 27.89 -3.28 -13.33
CA TYR A 650 27.35 -2.73 -12.09
C TYR A 650 27.25 -3.82 -11.03
N ALA A 651 27.76 -3.53 -9.84
CA ALA A 651 27.67 -4.41 -8.68
C ALA A 651 27.18 -3.62 -7.48
N SER A 652 26.26 -4.20 -6.72
CA SER A 652 25.71 -3.59 -5.50
C SER A 652 25.58 -4.66 -4.43
N LEU A 653 25.99 -4.32 -3.21
CA LEU A 653 26.02 -5.18 -2.04
C LEU A 653 25.38 -4.44 -0.87
N ASP A 654 24.48 -5.11 -0.16
CA ASP A 654 23.83 -4.57 1.03
C ASP A 654 23.91 -5.60 2.17
N VAL A 655 24.17 -5.11 3.37
CA VAL A 655 24.13 -5.87 4.62
C VAL A 655 23.39 -5.05 5.66
N PHE A 656 22.29 -5.60 6.15
CA PHE A 656 21.52 -5.03 7.25
C PHE A 656 21.25 -6.08 8.32
N ARG A 657 21.69 -5.83 9.54
CA ARG A 657 21.44 -6.67 10.71
C ARG A 657 20.56 -5.90 11.70
N THR A 658 19.59 -6.60 12.26
CA THR A 658 18.72 -6.13 13.35
C THR A 658 18.58 -7.19 14.43
N ASP A 659 17.89 -6.84 15.51
CA ASP A 659 17.25 -7.83 16.38
C ASP A 659 16.32 -8.75 15.56
N LEU A 660 15.88 -9.86 16.14
CA LEU A 660 15.07 -10.86 15.44
C LEU A 660 13.76 -10.25 14.91
N LEU A 661 13.67 -10.09 13.58
CA LEU A 661 12.50 -9.56 12.86
C LEU A 661 11.80 -10.62 12.02
N ALA A 662 12.56 -11.63 11.55
CA ALA A 662 12.02 -12.73 10.76
C ALA A 662 12.10 -14.05 11.56
N ASN A 663 10.95 -14.66 11.80
CA ASN A 663 10.87 -16.01 12.33
C ASN A 663 10.90 -17.00 11.16
N LEU A 664 12.07 -17.60 10.91
CA LEU A 664 12.17 -18.72 9.99
C LEU A 664 11.62 -19.99 10.66
N PRO A 665 10.93 -20.88 9.93
CA PRO A 665 10.34 -22.08 10.50
C PRO A 665 11.38 -22.94 11.23
N ASN A 666 11.08 -23.29 12.48
CA ASN A 666 11.94 -24.11 13.36
C ASN A 666 13.34 -23.54 13.65
N VAL A 667 13.56 -22.24 13.42
CA VAL A 667 14.85 -21.57 13.69
C VAL A 667 14.77 -20.79 15.00
N ASN A 668 15.69 -21.04 15.93
CA ASN A 668 15.83 -20.22 17.14
C ASN A 668 16.88 -19.12 16.93
N GLY A 669 16.51 -18.13 16.12
CA GLY A 669 17.40 -17.04 15.71
C GLY A 669 17.65 -16.04 16.84
N THR A 670 18.88 -15.53 16.90
CA THR A 670 19.28 -14.46 17.84
C THR A 670 19.21 -13.07 17.21
N ALA A 671 19.25 -13.01 15.88
CA ALA A 671 19.23 -11.78 15.09
C ALA A 671 18.70 -12.10 13.69
N THR A 672 18.32 -11.09 12.93
CA THR A 672 18.04 -11.24 11.50
C THR A 672 19.05 -10.41 10.71
N ARG A 673 19.71 -11.04 9.72
CA ARG A 673 20.60 -10.37 8.79
C ARG A 673 20.10 -10.51 7.37
N TYR A 674 19.85 -9.39 6.72
CA TYR A 674 19.48 -9.31 5.33
C TYR A 674 20.71 -8.98 4.49
N ASN A 675 20.95 -9.77 3.46
CA ASN A 675 22.00 -9.50 2.48
C ASN A 675 21.37 -9.44 1.08
N HIS A 676 21.76 -8.45 0.29
CA HIS A 676 21.32 -8.33 -1.10
C HIS A 676 22.51 -8.12 -2.00
N GLN A 677 22.49 -8.78 -3.15
CA GLN A 677 23.52 -8.62 -4.18
C GLN A 677 22.86 -8.42 -5.54
N THR A 678 23.31 -7.41 -6.26
CA THR A 678 22.96 -7.19 -7.67
C THR A 678 24.23 -7.20 -8.49
N ILE A 679 24.25 -7.96 -9.57
CA ILE A 679 25.31 -7.93 -10.58
C ILE A 679 24.65 -7.78 -11.94
N ASN A 680 24.95 -6.68 -12.61
CA ASN A 680 24.45 -6.38 -13.95
C ASN A 680 25.61 -6.12 -14.90
N VAL A 681 25.48 -6.62 -16.13
CA VAL A 681 26.41 -6.39 -17.23
C VAL A 681 25.62 -6.04 -18.48
N MET A 682 26.06 -5.00 -19.18
CA MET A 682 25.53 -4.59 -20.47
C MET A 682 26.67 -4.44 -21.48
N ALA A 683 26.47 -4.96 -22.68
CA ALA A 683 27.31 -4.70 -23.82
C ALA A 683 26.43 -4.17 -24.97
N ARG A 684 26.75 -2.98 -25.47
CA ARG A 684 26.02 -2.31 -26.54
C ARG A 684 26.96 -2.03 -27.70
N TRP A 685 26.61 -2.55 -28.87
CA TRP A 685 27.22 -2.18 -30.13
C TRP A 685 26.28 -1.25 -30.89
N PHE A 686 26.80 -0.10 -31.28
CA PHE A 686 26.06 0.89 -32.08
C PHE A 686 26.79 1.10 -33.40
N ARG A 687 26.03 1.07 -34.50
CA ARG A 687 26.54 1.27 -35.86
C ARG A 687 25.70 2.28 -36.62
N THR A 688 26.35 3.31 -37.14
CA THR A 688 25.75 4.24 -38.11
C THR A 688 25.84 3.64 -39.51
N LEU A 689 24.69 3.27 -40.08
CA LEU A 689 24.58 2.72 -41.43
C LEU A 689 24.55 3.84 -42.48
N SER A 690 23.84 4.93 -42.17
CA SER A 690 23.83 6.19 -42.92
C SER A 690 23.59 7.37 -41.97
N PRO A 691 23.74 8.64 -42.40
CA PRO A 691 23.46 9.79 -41.54
C PRO A 691 22.04 9.85 -40.94
N ARG A 692 21.10 9.06 -41.49
CA ARG A 692 19.69 9.00 -41.06
C ARG A 692 19.30 7.64 -40.48
N LEU A 693 20.16 6.63 -40.56
CA LEU A 693 19.84 5.26 -40.16
C LEU A 693 20.97 4.70 -39.28
N ASN A 694 20.60 4.25 -38.08
CA ASN A 694 21.53 3.56 -37.19
C ASN A 694 20.93 2.23 -36.70
N LEU A 695 21.83 1.33 -36.34
CA LEU A 695 21.56 0.02 -35.75
C LEU A 695 22.17 0.00 -34.36
N GLN A 696 21.41 -0.48 -33.38
CA GLN A 696 21.89 -0.73 -32.03
C GLN A 696 21.55 -2.16 -31.64
N THR A 697 22.54 -2.89 -31.13
CA THR A 697 22.36 -4.23 -30.55
C THR A 697 22.91 -4.23 -29.13
N THR A 698 22.11 -4.70 -28.18
CA THR A 698 22.44 -4.68 -26.75
C THR A 698 22.23 -6.06 -26.14
N GLY A 699 23.28 -6.62 -25.54
CA GLY A 699 23.24 -7.80 -24.69
C GLY A 699 23.24 -7.39 -23.21
N ILE A 700 22.35 -8.00 -22.43
CA ILE A 700 22.13 -7.65 -21.02
C ILE A 700 22.12 -8.94 -20.19
N TYR A 701 22.83 -8.90 -19.08
CA TYR A 701 22.81 -9.89 -18.02
C TYR A 701 22.50 -9.19 -16.71
N GLY A 702 21.49 -9.64 -15.97
CA GLY A 702 21.16 -9.12 -14.65
C GLY A 702 20.91 -10.27 -13.69
N HIS A 703 21.54 -10.22 -12.53
CA HIS A 703 21.42 -11.25 -11.49
C HIS A 703 21.25 -10.60 -10.13
N TYR A 704 20.11 -10.89 -9.50
CA TYR A 704 19.74 -10.37 -8.18
C TYR A 704 19.60 -11.54 -7.19
N VAL A 705 20.33 -11.47 -6.08
CA VAL A 705 20.41 -12.52 -5.06
C VAL A 705 20.17 -11.94 -3.67
N PRO A 706 18.92 -11.94 -3.19
CA PRO A 706 18.59 -11.66 -1.80
C PRO A 706 18.79 -12.88 -0.88
N LYS A 707 19.17 -12.64 0.37
CA LYS A 707 19.33 -13.65 1.43
C LYS A 707 18.83 -13.12 2.77
N ILE A 708 18.17 -13.99 3.54
CA ILE A 708 17.92 -13.83 4.97
C ILE A 708 18.80 -14.82 5.71
N LEU A 709 19.61 -14.33 6.64
CA LEU A 709 20.47 -15.13 7.49
C LEU A 709 19.99 -14.99 8.93
N SER A 710 19.81 -16.11 9.60
CA SER A 710 19.35 -16.19 10.99
C SER A 710 20.37 -16.98 11.81
N PRO A 711 21.32 -16.30 12.49
CA PRO A 711 22.27 -16.97 13.38
C PRO A 711 21.55 -17.50 14.62
N GLU A 712 21.77 -18.77 14.94
CA GLU A 712 21.25 -19.44 16.13
C GLU A 712 22.21 -19.29 17.33
N LEU A 713 21.69 -19.49 18.55
CA LEU A 713 22.51 -19.45 19.78
C LEU A 713 23.68 -20.45 19.76
N SER A 714 23.55 -21.57 19.05
CA SER A 714 24.59 -22.58 18.88
C SER A 714 25.78 -22.11 18.02
N GLY A 715 25.69 -20.93 17.41
CA GLY A 715 26.64 -20.45 16.40
C GLY A 715 26.34 -20.94 14.98
N ASN A 716 25.32 -21.79 14.80
CA ASN A 716 24.85 -22.18 13.47
C ASN A 716 24.24 -20.99 12.71
N LEU A 717 24.29 -21.03 11.37
CA LEU A 717 23.75 -20.00 10.49
C LEU A 717 22.76 -20.58 9.50
N VAL A 718 21.47 -20.42 9.79
CA VAL A 718 20.40 -20.78 8.85
C VAL A 718 20.28 -19.69 7.79
N THR A 719 20.22 -20.08 6.52
CA THR A 719 20.16 -19.14 5.39
C THR A 719 18.99 -19.45 4.48
N LEU A 720 18.09 -18.49 4.29
CA LEU A 720 17.14 -18.47 3.19
C LEU A 720 17.73 -17.66 2.03
N ARG A 721 17.82 -18.25 0.85
CA ARG A 721 18.32 -17.60 -0.36
C ARG A 721 17.26 -17.64 -1.45
N SER A 722 17.15 -16.59 -2.25
CA SER A 722 16.46 -16.63 -3.54
C SER A 722 17.26 -15.93 -4.63
N SER A 723 16.87 -16.11 -5.90
CA SER A 723 17.55 -15.47 -7.03
C SER A 723 16.62 -15.13 -8.19
N VAL A 724 16.93 -14.03 -8.87
CA VAL A 724 16.32 -13.62 -10.15
C VAL A 724 17.45 -13.44 -11.15
N LEU A 725 17.45 -14.25 -12.20
CA LEU A 725 18.37 -14.15 -13.32
C LEU A 725 17.61 -13.74 -14.58
N GLN A 726 18.03 -12.62 -15.19
CA GLN A 726 17.52 -12.12 -16.45
C GLN A 726 18.64 -12.04 -17.49
N ARG A 727 18.41 -12.62 -18.67
CA ARG A 727 19.30 -12.49 -19.82
C ARG A 727 18.50 -11.94 -20.98
N GLN A 728 18.95 -10.85 -21.59
CA GLN A 728 18.23 -10.22 -22.68
C GLN A 728 19.16 -9.91 -23.85
N LEU A 729 18.66 -10.14 -25.06
CA LEU A 729 19.25 -9.64 -26.29
C LEU A 729 18.20 -8.80 -27.01
N LYS A 730 18.56 -7.58 -27.37
CA LYS A 730 17.69 -6.68 -28.15
C LYS A 730 18.47 -6.02 -29.28
N SER A 731 17.78 -5.76 -30.39
CA SER A 731 18.32 -5.03 -31.52
C SER A 731 17.25 -4.10 -32.08
N ASN A 732 17.63 -2.86 -32.39
CA ASN A 732 16.74 -1.84 -32.94
C ASN A 732 17.42 -1.04 -34.05
N LEU A 733 16.62 -0.69 -35.06
CA LEU A 733 16.96 0.21 -36.15
C LEU A 733 16.24 1.54 -35.90
N ASN A 734 17.00 2.64 -35.88
CA ASN A 734 16.44 3.98 -35.74
C ASN A 734 16.66 4.76 -37.03
N TYR A 735 15.55 5.22 -37.61
CA TYR A 735 15.52 6.05 -38.81
C TYR A 735 14.98 7.44 -38.50
N GLN A 736 15.77 8.46 -38.81
CA GLN A 736 15.49 9.85 -38.43
C GLN A 736 15.51 10.77 -39.66
N LEU A 737 14.39 11.47 -39.88
CA LEU A 737 14.24 12.57 -40.83
C LEU A 737 14.00 13.89 -40.07
N SER A 738 13.96 15.01 -40.78
CA SER A 738 13.77 16.34 -40.15
C SER A 738 12.47 16.47 -39.35
N ASN A 739 11.40 15.75 -39.72
CA ASN A 739 10.08 15.79 -39.07
C ASN A 739 9.51 14.42 -38.71
N GLN A 740 10.28 13.34 -38.87
CA GLN A 740 9.83 11.96 -38.63
C GLN A 740 10.90 11.17 -37.87
N LYS A 741 10.46 10.32 -36.94
CA LYS A 741 11.28 9.31 -36.27
C LYS A 741 10.62 7.97 -36.43
N ILE A 742 11.40 6.95 -36.74
CA ILE A 742 10.95 5.56 -36.79
C ILE A 742 11.95 4.74 -36.01
N GLU A 743 11.48 3.99 -35.04
CA GLU A 743 12.27 2.99 -34.31
C GLU A 743 11.59 1.64 -34.52
N VAL A 744 12.33 0.63 -34.98
CA VAL A 744 11.83 -0.74 -35.14
C VAL A 744 12.80 -1.67 -34.47
N GLY A 745 12.32 -2.63 -33.69
CA GLY A 745 13.20 -3.55 -33.01
C GLY A 745 12.59 -4.86 -32.57
N ILE A 746 13.48 -5.73 -32.12
CA ILE A 746 13.18 -7.06 -31.61
C ILE A 746 13.85 -7.23 -30.25
N SER A 747 13.26 -8.03 -29.37
CA SER A 747 13.88 -8.39 -28.08
C SER A 747 13.52 -9.79 -27.65
N GLY A 748 14.47 -10.51 -27.07
CA GLY A 748 14.24 -11.77 -26.38
C GLY A 748 14.82 -11.72 -24.97
N THR A 749 14.01 -12.09 -23.97
CA THR A 749 14.36 -12.07 -22.55
C THR A 749 14.10 -13.43 -21.94
N HIS A 750 15.13 -14.06 -21.37
CA HIS A 750 15.02 -15.29 -20.61
C HIS A 750 15.06 -14.97 -19.11
N TYR A 751 14.09 -15.49 -18.37
CA TYR A 751 13.99 -15.41 -16.92
C TYR A 751 14.25 -16.78 -16.29
N ARG A 752 15.05 -16.82 -15.23
CA ARG A 752 15.16 -17.96 -14.32
C ARG A 752 15.03 -17.45 -12.89
N LEU A 753 14.01 -17.93 -12.18
CA LEU A 753 13.76 -17.60 -10.78
C LEU A 753 14.03 -18.82 -9.90
N GLU A 754 14.73 -18.60 -8.79
CA GLU A 754 14.86 -19.57 -7.70
C GLU A 754 14.18 -18.93 -6.47
N PRO A 755 12.86 -19.16 -6.27
CA PRO A 755 12.06 -18.34 -5.36
C PRO A 755 12.44 -18.45 -3.88
N GLY A 756 12.99 -19.57 -3.43
CA GLY A 756 13.45 -19.79 -2.06
C GLY A 756 14.13 -21.13 -1.84
N THR A 757 15.31 -21.10 -1.23
CA THR A 757 16.04 -22.27 -0.71
C THR A 757 16.45 -22.01 0.73
N LEU A 758 15.94 -22.81 1.67
CA LEU A 758 16.32 -22.81 3.08
C LEU A 758 17.47 -23.79 3.29
N LEU A 759 18.61 -23.25 3.67
CA LEU A 759 19.82 -23.98 4.00
C LEU A 759 19.95 -24.08 5.53
N PRO A 760 19.97 -25.29 6.11
CA PRO A 760 19.96 -25.46 7.57
C PRO A 760 21.32 -25.19 8.23
N GLY A 761 22.41 -25.15 7.45
CA GLY A 761 23.77 -25.11 7.99
C GLY A 761 24.07 -26.43 8.71
N GLN A 762 24.39 -26.33 9.99
CA GLN A 762 24.61 -27.43 10.94
C GLN A 762 23.43 -27.62 11.91
N SER A 763 22.26 -27.02 11.63
CA SER A 763 21.08 -27.23 12.47
C SER A 763 20.46 -28.60 12.23
N ASP A 764 20.29 -29.39 13.28
CA ASP A 764 19.52 -30.63 13.24
C ASP A 764 18.00 -30.38 13.32
N ARG A 765 17.57 -29.14 13.57
CA ARG A 765 16.16 -28.75 13.74
C ARG A 765 15.52 -28.19 12.47
N VAL A 766 16.35 -27.86 11.48
CA VAL A 766 15.93 -27.18 10.25
C VAL A 766 16.15 -28.13 9.10
N ASN A 767 15.10 -28.35 8.30
CA ASN A 767 15.22 -29.15 7.10
C ASN A 767 15.70 -28.30 5.93
N TYR A 768 16.47 -28.91 5.02
CA TYR A 768 16.70 -28.32 3.71
C TYR A 768 15.37 -28.26 2.95
N ILE A 769 14.98 -27.06 2.50
CA ILE A 769 13.77 -26.84 1.73
C ILE A 769 14.14 -26.07 0.47
N THR A 770 13.60 -26.47 -0.68
CA THR A 770 13.74 -25.69 -1.91
C THR A 770 12.41 -25.61 -2.64
N THR A 771 12.03 -24.40 -3.05
CA THR A 771 10.88 -24.19 -3.92
C THR A 771 11.25 -24.51 -5.38
N PRO A 772 10.29 -24.92 -6.23
CA PRO A 772 10.54 -25.14 -7.65
C PRO A 772 11.15 -23.93 -8.36
N THR A 773 12.11 -24.17 -9.26
CA THR A 773 12.68 -23.14 -10.14
C THR A 773 11.69 -22.79 -11.25
N GLU A 774 11.51 -21.51 -11.54
CA GLU A 774 10.64 -21.04 -12.62
C GLU A 774 11.50 -20.56 -13.81
N ASN A 775 11.19 -21.02 -15.03
CA ASN A 775 11.88 -20.60 -16.25
C ASN A 775 10.87 -20.02 -17.23
N ALA A 776 11.24 -18.93 -17.92
CA ALA A 776 10.37 -18.32 -18.90
C ALA A 776 11.13 -17.59 -20.01
N LEU A 777 10.49 -17.43 -21.17
CA LEU A 777 10.98 -16.68 -22.32
C LEU A 777 9.95 -15.63 -22.74
N GLU A 778 10.37 -14.36 -22.83
CA GLU A 778 9.57 -13.25 -23.38
C GLU A 778 10.21 -12.78 -24.68
N LEU A 779 9.47 -12.88 -25.77
CA LEU A 779 9.83 -12.40 -27.10
C LEU A 779 8.97 -11.18 -27.44
N ALA A 780 9.55 -10.20 -28.14
CA ALA A 780 8.77 -9.08 -28.64
C ALA A 780 9.30 -8.52 -29.95
N LEU A 781 8.36 -8.02 -30.75
CA LEU A 781 8.57 -7.16 -31.92
C LEU A 781 7.93 -5.81 -31.62
N TYR A 782 8.58 -4.71 -31.97
CA TYR A 782 8.04 -3.39 -31.73
C TYR A 782 8.39 -2.39 -32.83
N ALA A 783 7.52 -1.41 -33.00
CA ALA A 783 7.76 -0.24 -33.84
C ALA A 783 7.18 1.01 -33.16
N ASP A 784 7.94 2.10 -33.18
CA ASP A 784 7.51 3.44 -32.78
C ASP A 784 7.65 4.38 -33.99
N TYR A 785 6.62 5.20 -34.20
CA TYR A 785 6.57 6.22 -35.24
C TYR A 785 6.20 7.56 -34.63
N GLU A 786 7.07 8.56 -34.80
CA GLU A 786 6.78 9.95 -34.43
C GLU A 786 6.78 10.83 -35.67
N ARG A 787 5.77 11.69 -35.80
CA ARG A 787 5.71 12.67 -36.88
C ARG A 787 5.10 13.99 -36.43
N SER A 788 5.73 15.08 -36.85
CA SER A 788 5.09 16.40 -36.86
C SER A 788 4.32 16.57 -38.17
N LEU A 789 2.98 16.59 -38.09
CA LEU A 789 2.09 16.79 -39.25
C LEU A 789 1.98 18.26 -39.65
N GLY A 790 2.50 19.17 -38.83
CA GLY A 790 2.60 20.61 -39.08
C GLY A 790 3.12 21.32 -37.83
N PRO A 791 3.11 22.67 -37.80
CA PRO A 791 3.55 23.42 -36.62
C PRO A 791 2.62 23.23 -35.41
N ARG A 792 1.34 22.90 -35.65
CA ARG A 792 0.34 22.74 -34.58
C ARG A 792 0.09 21.31 -34.14
N LEU A 793 0.31 20.29 -34.97
CA LEU A 793 -0.03 18.90 -34.65
C LEU A 793 1.19 17.96 -34.74
N ALA A 794 1.41 17.16 -33.69
CA ALA A 794 2.39 16.08 -33.67
C ALA A 794 1.75 14.81 -33.11
N ILE A 795 2.13 13.66 -33.66
CA ILE A 795 1.63 12.34 -33.29
C ILE A 795 2.82 11.42 -33.00
N SER A 796 2.66 10.56 -32.01
CA SER A 796 3.50 9.41 -31.70
C SER A 796 2.60 8.18 -31.65
N ALA A 797 2.93 7.15 -32.41
CA ALA A 797 2.21 5.89 -32.45
C ALA A 797 3.21 4.75 -32.28
N GLY A 798 3.00 3.93 -31.25
CA GLY A 798 3.83 2.78 -30.93
C GLY A 798 3.01 1.50 -30.92
N LEU A 799 3.60 0.40 -31.38
CA LEU A 799 3.02 -0.93 -31.27
C LEU A 799 4.11 -1.90 -30.86
N ARG A 800 3.88 -2.61 -29.75
CA ARG A 800 4.67 -3.77 -29.34
C ARG A 800 3.77 -5.00 -29.37
N TYR A 801 4.25 -6.11 -29.91
CA TYR A 801 3.64 -7.42 -29.72
C TYR A 801 4.54 -8.22 -28.79
N SER A 802 4.03 -8.60 -27.61
CA SER A 802 4.75 -9.42 -26.64
C SER A 802 4.22 -10.86 -26.65
N GLN A 803 5.13 -11.83 -26.60
CA GLN A 803 4.86 -13.25 -26.49
C GLN A 803 5.65 -13.81 -25.32
N PHE A 804 4.95 -14.26 -24.29
CA PHE A 804 5.51 -14.89 -23.11
C PHE A 804 5.25 -16.39 -23.10
N LEU A 805 6.29 -17.16 -22.77
CA LEU A 805 6.27 -18.61 -22.68
C LEU A 805 6.77 -19.01 -21.29
N SER A 806 5.91 -19.61 -20.48
CA SER A 806 6.32 -20.29 -19.24
C SER A 806 6.88 -21.66 -19.60
N LEU A 807 8.04 -22.04 -19.05
CA LEU A 807 8.81 -23.22 -19.45
C LEU A 807 9.04 -24.18 -18.27
N GLY A 808 9.01 -25.48 -18.56
CA GLY A 808 9.44 -26.51 -17.61
C GLY A 808 10.96 -26.53 -17.39
N PRO A 809 11.45 -27.30 -16.41
CA PRO A 809 10.72 -28.34 -15.70
C PRO A 809 9.77 -27.77 -14.64
N SER A 810 8.56 -28.29 -14.56
CA SER A 810 7.58 -27.90 -13.54
C SER A 810 6.54 -29.00 -13.30
N LEU A 811 5.87 -28.93 -12.16
CA LEU A 811 4.69 -29.74 -11.85
C LEU A 811 3.51 -28.79 -11.67
N VAL A 812 2.64 -28.71 -12.67
CA VAL A 812 1.47 -27.83 -12.67
C VAL A 812 0.32 -28.56 -12.02
N ARG A 813 -0.24 -28.00 -10.94
CA ARG A 813 -1.46 -28.53 -10.30
C ARG A 813 -2.71 -27.96 -10.94
N HIS A 814 -3.70 -28.82 -11.12
CA HIS A 814 -5.05 -28.49 -11.56
C HIS A 814 -6.00 -28.60 -10.37
N TYR A 815 -6.83 -27.58 -10.19
CA TYR A 815 -7.74 -27.45 -9.06
C TYR A 815 -9.19 -27.58 -9.52
N ALA A 816 -10.07 -28.07 -8.64
CA ALA A 816 -11.49 -28.18 -8.89
C ALA A 816 -12.10 -26.81 -9.23
N VAL A 817 -12.98 -26.78 -10.25
CA VAL A 817 -13.61 -25.54 -10.71
C VAL A 817 -14.58 -25.02 -9.65
N GLY A 818 -14.47 -23.74 -9.31
CA GLY A 818 -15.33 -23.08 -8.32
C GLY A 818 -14.81 -23.18 -6.87
N GLU A 819 -13.93 -24.13 -6.57
CA GLU A 819 -13.35 -24.30 -5.23
C GLU A 819 -12.13 -23.38 -5.00
N PRO A 820 -11.85 -22.99 -3.75
CA PRO A 820 -10.60 -22.30 -3.40
C PRO A 820 -9.40 -23.17 -3.79
N ARG A 821 -8.38 -22.60 -4.44
CA ARG A 821 -7.13 -23.31 -4.73
C ARG A 821 -6.39 -23.63 -3.44
N ASP A 822 -6.28 -24.90 -3.10
CA ASP A 822 -5.60 -25.42 -1.92
C ASP A 822 -5.24 -26.90 -2.16
N ASP A 823 -4.64 -27.55 -1.17
CA ASP A 823 -4.23 -28.95 -1.30
C ASP A 823 -5.43 -29.93 -1.40
N PHE A 824 -6.62 -29.56 -0.92
CA PHE A 824 -7.81 -30.43 -0.92
C PHE A 824 -8.60 -30.35 -2.22
N SER A 825 -8.47 -29.25 -2.96
CA SER A 825 -9.12 -29.02 -4.25
C SER A 825 -8.29 -29.50 -5.45
N VAL A 826 -7.09 -30.08 -5.25
CA VAL A 826 -6.28 -30.62 -6.35
C VAL A 826 -6.97 -31.84 -6.97
N VAL A 827 -7.24 -31.78 -8.27
CA VAL A 827 -7.86 -32.89 -9.03
C VAL A 827 -6.85 -33.67 -9.86
N ASP A 828 -5.80 -33.01 -10.36
CA ASP A 828 -4.75 -33.63 -11.18
C ASP A 828 -3.47 -32.78 -11.13
N SER A 829 -2.35 -33.33 -11.59
CA SER A 829 -1.11 -32.58 -11.82
C SER A 829 -0.40 -33.04 -13.09
N THR A 830 0.04 -32.08 -13.90
CA THR A 830 0.79 -32.35 -15.13
C THR A 830 2.26 -32.01 -14.95
N ARG A 831 3.13 -32.99 -15.22
CA ARG A 831 4.59 -32.80 -15.20
C ARG A 831 5.09 -32.37 -16.58
N TYR A 832 5.86 -31.28 -16.60
CA TYR A 832 6.55 -30.80 -17.79
C TYR A 832 8.06 -30.94 -17.62
N ASN A 833 8.73 -31.41 -18.68
CA ASN A 833 10.18 -31.51 -18.76
C ASN A 833 10.83 -30.16 -19.10
N ALA A 834 12.15 -30.10 -18.97
CA ALA A 834 12.92 -28.89 -19.30
C ALA A 834 12.65 -28.41 -20.74
N GLY A 835 12.36 -27.11 -20.90
CA GLY A 835 12.11 -26.48 -22.21
C GLY A 835 10.70 -26.70 -22.78
N GLN A 836 9.88 -27.60 -22.21
CA GLN A 836 8.48 -27.74 -22.62
C GLN A 836 7.67 -26.51 -22.19
N ILE A 837 6.81 -26.03 -23.08
CA ILE A 837 5.97 -24.86 -22.82
C ILE A 837 4.78 -25.29 -21.97
N THR A 838 4.69 -24.74 -20.77
CA THR A 838 3.59 -25.00 -19.81
C THR A 838 2.41 -24.08 -20.09
N GLN A 839 2.66 -22.82 -20.44
CA GLN A 839 1.64 -21.82 -20.73
C GLN A 839 2.17 -20.77 -21.70
N ARG A 840 1.28 -20.26 -22.57
CA ARG A 840 1.57 -19.15 -23.48
C ARG A 840 0.65 -17.97 -23.16
N TYR A 841 1.23 -16.78 -23.11
CA TYR A 841 0.51 -15.51 -23.04
C TYR A 841 1.08 -14.55 -24.07
N GLY A 842 0.28 -13.59 -24.52
CA GLY A 842 0.77 -12.57 -25.43
C GLY A 842 -0.31 -11.62 -25.87
N GLY A 843 0.07 -10.63 -26.66
CA GLY A 843 -0.86 -9.74 -27.32
C GLY A 843 -0.25 -8.41 -27.72
N PRO A 844 -0.99 -7.61 -28.50
CA PRO A 844 -0.57 -6.26 -28.85
C PRO A 844 -0.63 -5.34 -27.63
N GLU A 845 0.30 -4.39 -27.60
CA GLU A 845 0.49 -3.30 -26.64
C GLU A 845 0.55 -1.97 -27.42
N PRO A 846 -0.60 -1.48 -27.95
CA PRO A 846 -0.67 -0.23 -28.70
C PRO A 846 -0.47 0.98 -27.79
N ARG A 847 0.16 2.02 -28.35
CA ARG A 847 0.48 3.27 -27.67
C ARG A 847 0.26 4.43 -28.62
N LEU A 848 -0.34 5.50 -28.10
CA LEU A 848 -0.67 6.68 -28.89
C LEU A 848 -0.41 7.93 -28.06
N GLY A 849 0.23 8.92 -28.66
CA GLY A 849 0.41 10.26 -28.14
C GLY A 849 0.07 11.29 -29.19
N ILE A 850 -0.78 12.25 -28.84
CA ILE A 850 -1.16 13.37 -29.70
C ILE A 850 -0.83 14.66 -28.98
N ARG A 851 -0.19 15.60 -29.68
CA ARG A 851 0.03 16.96 -29.19
C ARG A 851 -0.54 17.97 -30.17
N TYR A 852 -1.40 18.84 -29.67
CA TYR A 852 -1.97 19.97 -30.40
C TYR A 852 -1.51 21.30 -29.78
N SER A 853 -0.98 22.21 -30.60
CA SER A 853 -0.45 23.51 -30.16
C SER A 853 -1.57 24.53 -30.29
N LEU A 854 -1.94 25.17 -29.19
CA LEU A 854 -2.91 26.27 -29.20
C LEU A 854 -2.23 27.61 -29.57
N GLY A 855 -0.89 27.66 -29.51
CA GLY A 855 -0.06 28.81 -29.88
C GLY A 855 1.41 28.43 -29.79
N THR A 856 2.29 29.42 -29.61
CA THR A 856 3.74 29.18 -29.40
C THR A 856 4.06 28.71 -27.98
N ASN A 857 3.16 28.97 -27.04
CA ASN A 857 3.41 28.86 -25.60
C ASN A 857 2.49 27.86 -24.90
N SER A 858 1.57 27.23 -25.62
CA SER A 858 0.53 26.37 -25.03
C SER A 858 0.29 25.14 -25.88
N SER A 859 0.16 23.98 -25.25
CA SER A 859 -0.19 22.73 -25.93
C SER A 859 -1.16 21.89 -25.10
N VAL A 860 -2.09 21.25 -25.78
CA VAL A 860 -2.89 20.15 -25.25
C VAL A 860 -2.29 18.85 -25.74
N LYS A 861 -2.25 17.85 -24.87
CA LYS A 861 -1.79 16.51 -25.20
C LYS A 861 -2.81 15.48 -24.78
N LEU A 862 -2.88 14.39 -25.53
CA LEU A 862 -3.69 13.20 -25.25
C LEU A 862 -2.80 11.96 -25.40
N GLY A 863 -3.04 10.93 -24.59
CA GLY A 863 -2.23 9.71 -24.64
C GLY A 863 -2.98 8.47 -24.18
N TYR A 864 -2.69 7.34 -24.82
CA TYR A 864 -3.21 6.02 -24.50
C TYR A 864 -2.08 4.99 -24.49
N ASN A 865 -2.07 4.09 -23.51
CA ASN A 865 -1.09 3.00 -23.40
C ASN A 865 -1.76 1.71 -22.92
N LEU A 866 -1.44 0.59 -23.57
CA LEU A 866 -1.70 -0.74 -23.05
C LEU A 866 -0.37 -1.45 -22.81
N MET A 867 -0.15 -1.97 -21.60
CA MET A 867 1.08 -2.67 -21.20
C MET A 867 0.76 -4.01 -20.51
N ARG A 868 1.66 -4.98 -20.65
CA ARG A 868 1.54 -6.32 -20.04
C ARG A 868 2.75 -6.62 -19.14
N GLN A 869 2.49 -7.29 -18.03
CA GLN A 869 3.52 -7.72 -17.08
C GLN A 869 3.41 -9.21 -16.78
N TYR A 870 4.54 -9.89 -16.95
CA TYR A 870 4.67 -11.35 -16.79
C TYR A 870 5.56 -11.76 -15.61
N LEU A 871 6.18 -10.80 -14.93
CA LEU A 871 7.05 -11.00 -13.76
C LEU A 871 6.61 -10.02 -12.67
N GLN A 872 6.25 -10.54 -11.51
CA GLN A 872 5.62 -9.79 -10.42
C GLN A 872 6.28 -10.11 -9.08
N VAL A 873 6.12 -9.20 -8.12
CA VAL A 873 6.49 -9.44 -6.72
C VAL A 873 5.26 -9.90 -5.94
N VAL A 874 5.43 -10.97 -5.18
CA VAL A 874 4.46 -11.53 -4.26
C VAL A 874 4.88 -11.21 -2.84
N THR A 875 4.08 -10.41 -2.14
CA THR A 875 4.36 -9.99 -0.77
C THR A 875 3.08 -9.59 -0.02
N ASN A 876 3.03 -9.91 1.27
CA ASN A 876 1.98 -9.50 2.21
C ASN A 876 2.44 -8.37 3.15
N THR A 877 3.66 -7.87 2.96
CA THR A 877 4.23 -6.78 3.76
C THR A 877 3.77 -5.42 3.24
N THR A 878 3.83 -4.39 4.09
CA THR A 878 3.45 -3.01 3.72
C THR A 878 4.23 -2.48 2.51
N THR A 879 5.55 -2.70 2.51
CA THR A 879 6.46 -2.41 1.40
C THR A 879 7.15 -3.71 1.06
N PRO A 880 7.31 -4.06 -0.22
CA PRO A 880 8.05 -5.26 -0.56
C PRO A 880 9.45 -5.20 0.04
N LEU A 881 9.76 -6.18 0.88
CA LEU A 881 11.12 -6.39 1.34
C LEU A 881 11.99 -6.75 0.14
N PRO A 882 13.29 -6.39 0.12
CA PRO A 882 14.16 -6.82 -0.96
C PRO A 882 14.21 -8.36 -1.12
N THR A 883 13.91 -9.10 -0.05
CA THR A 883 13.77 -10.56 -0.02
C THR A 883 12.38 -11.09 -0.40
N SER A 884 11.47 -10.23 -0.86
CA SER A 884 10.14 -10.65 -1.31
C SER A 884 10.25 -11.58 -2.51
N ARG A 885 9.28 -12.50 -2.63
CA ARG A 885 9.28 -13.52 -3.67
C ARG A 885 8.95 -12.90 -5.03
N TRP A 886 9.79 -13.18 -6.02
CA TRP A 886 9.45 -12.94 -7.43
C TRP A 886 8.72 -14.16 -8.01
N LYS A 887 7.76 -13.91 -8.89
CA LYS A 887 6.92 -14.94 -9.53
C LYS A 887 6.72 -14.61 -11.00
N THR A 888 6.88 -15.57 -11.90
CA THR A 888 6.46 -15.39 -13.31
C THR A 888 4.99 -15.74 -13.49
N SER A 889 4.36 -15.26 -14.56
CA SER A 889 3.09 -15.81 -15.01
C SER A 889 3.24 -17.29 -15.40
N ASP A 890 2.21 -18.07 -15.15
CA ASP A 890 2.14 -19.52 -15.39
C ASP A 890 0.66 -19.93 -15.57
N PRO A 891 0.30 -21.24 -15.70
CA PRO A 891 -1.10 -21.65 -15.84
C PRO A 891 -2.07 -21.12 -14.76
N ASN A 892 -1.59 -20.89 -13.53
CA ASN A 892 -2.39 -20.51 -12.37
C ASN A 892 -2.30 -19.01 -12.01
N VAL A 893 -1.25 -18.31 -12.46
CA VAL A 893 -1.06 -16.88 -12.25
C VAL A 893 -0.98 -16.17 -13.59
N ARG A 894 -2.09 -15.54 -14.00
CA ARG A 894 -2.21 -14.81 -15.27
C ARG A 894 -1.42 -13.49 -15.26
N PRO A 895 -0.95 -13.00 -16.41
CA PRO A 895 -0.24 -11.72 -16.49
C PRO A 895 -1.16 -10.52 -16.25
N GLN A 896 -0.60 -9.49 -15.62
CA GLN A 896 -1.29 -8.22 -15.41
C GLN A 896 -1.36 -7.43 -16.71
N ILE A 897 -2.53 -6.87 -17.02
CA ILE A 897 -2.77 -6.08 -18.23
C ILE A 897 -3.27 -4.71 -17.79
N SER A 898 -2.51 -3.65 -18.09
CA SER A 898 -2.87 -2.29 -17.72
C SER A 898 -3.15 -1.43 -18.92
N GLN A 899 -4.27 -0.72 -18.88
CA GLN A 899 -4.66 0.33 -19.82
C GLN A 899 -4.59 1.68 -19.11
N LEU A 900 -4.03 2.70 -19.78
CA LEU A 900 -3.86 4.04 -19.23
C LEU A 900 -4.29 5.08 -20.27
N LEU A 901 -5.23 5.94 -19.88
CA LEU A 901 -5.65 7.13 -20.60
C LEU A 901 -5.11 8.37 -19.89
N THR A 902 -4.61 9.33 -20.67
CA THR A 902 -4.03 10.57 -20.16
C THR A 902 -4.42 11.76 -21.03
N ALA A 903 -4.66 12.91 -20.40
CA ALA A 903 -4.88 14.18 -21.07
C ALA A 903 -4.16 15.28 -20.28
N GLY A 904 -3.62 16.29 -20.95
CA GLY A 904 -2.94 17.37 -20.24
C GLY A 904 -2.83 18.67 -21.02
N TYR A 905 -2.76 19.76 -20.28
CA TYR A 905 -2.54 21.12 -20.73
C TYR A 905 -1.19 21.62 -20.20
N PHE A 906 -0.40 22.20 -21.09
CA PHE A 906 0.93 22.73 -20.80
C PHE A 906 0.99 24.17 -21.28
N HIS A 907 1.48 25.06 -20.43
CA HIS A 907 1.60 26.47 -20.74
C HIS A 907 2.89 27.05 -20.20
N SER A 908 3.55 27.89 -21.00
CA SER A 908 4.75 28.61 -20.63
C SER A 908 4.55 30.11 -20.77
N PHE A 909 5.02 30.89 -19.79
CA PHE A 909 4.84 32.33 -19.78
C PHE A 909 6.12 33.08 -19.35
N LYS A 910 6.19 34.36 -19.71
CA LYS A 910 7.36 35.24 -19.53
C LYS A 910 8.66 34.61 -20.06
N ASN A 911 8.74 34.37 -21.38
CA ASN A 911 9.94 33.83 -22.06
C ASN A 911 10.48 32.52 -21.44
N ASN A 912 9.58 31.57 -21.14
CA ASN A 912 9.90 30.27 -20.53
C ASN A 912 10.56 30.37 -19.14
N ILE A 913 10.28 31.44 -18.39
CA ILE A 913 10.67 31.52 -16.97
C ILE A 913 9.73 30.65 -16.13
N TYR A 914 8.43 30.68 -16.42
CA TYR A 914 7.43 29.92 -15.69
C TYR A 914 6.76 28.89 -16.60
N GLU A 915 6.45 27.73 -16.03
CA GLU A 915 5.74 26.65 -16.70
C GLU A 915 4.61 26.14 -15.80
N LEU A 916 3.41 26.03 -16.36
CA LEU A 916 2.24 25.41 -15.77
C LEU A 916 1.98 24.08 -16.50
N THR A 917 1.80 23.01 -15.73
CA THR A 917 1.30 21.73 -16.24
C THR A 917 0.05 21.34 -15.47
N LEU A 918 -0.94 20.84 -16.20
CA LEU A 918 -2.17 20.24 -15.67
C LEU A 918 -2.41 18.94 -16.42
N GLU A 919 -2.40 17.81 -15.73
CA GLU A 919 -2.59 16.49 -16.32
C GLU A 919 -3.71 15.74 -15.59
N GLY A 920 -4.51 14.97 -16.32
CA GLY A 920 -5.48 14.02 -15.79
C GLY A 920 -5.18 12.63 -16.32
N TYR A 921 -5.46 11.59 -15.51
CA TYR A 921 -5.26 10.20 -15.91
C TYR A 921 -6.34 9.26 -15.37
N TYR A 922 -6.55 8.17 -16.10
CA TYR A 922 -7.34 7.02 -15.68
C TYR A 922 -6.62 5.73 -16.09
N ARG A 923 -6.42 4.82 -15.14
CA ARG A 923 -5.78 3.52 -15.32
C ARG A 923 -6.75 2.43 -14.89
N ALA A 924 -6.88 1.41 -15.72
CA ALA A 924 -7.55 0.16 -15.38
C ALA A 924 -6.57 -1.00 -15.55
N THR A 925 -6.47 -1.86 -14.56
CA THR A 925 -5.56 -3.01 -14.57
C THR A 925 -6.31 -4.29 -14.25
N GLU A 926 -6.14 -5.30 -15.09
CA GLU A 926 -6.69 -6.64 -14.90
C GLU A 926 -5.63 -7.59 -14.36
N HIS A 927 -6.10 -8.64 -13.68
CA HIS A 927 -5.31 -9.71 -13.08
C HIS A 927 -4.29 -9.22 -12.04
N ILE A 928 -4.56 -8.09 -11.37
CA ILE A 928 -3.73 -7.61 -10.25
C ILE A 928 -3.63 -8.70 -9.19
N ILE A 929 -2.53 -8.73 -8.46
CA ILE A 929 -2.29 -9.77 -7.46
C ILE A 929 -2.59 -9.21 -6.07
N ASP A 930 -3.38 -9.97 -5.34
CA ASP A 930 -3.55 -9.84 -3.90
C ASP A 930 -3.50 -11.24 -3.26
N TYR A 931 -3.86 -11.36 -1.99
CA TYR A 931 -3.64 -12.56 -1.21
C TYR A 931 -4.70 -12.82 -0.16
N ARG A 932 -4.82 -14.10 0.23
CA ARG A 932 -5.70 -14.55 1.31
C ARG A 932 -5.20 -14.01 2.66
N PRO A 933 -6.08 -13.67 3.62
CA PRO A 933 -5.66 -13.31 4.96
C PRO A 933 -4.73 -14.39 5.56
N GLY A 934 -3.58 -13.96 6.10
CA GLY A 934 -2.58 -14.88 6.69
C GLY A 934 -1.68 -15.61 5.69
N ALA A 935 -1.73 -15.28 4.39
CA ALA A 935 -0.91 -15.92 3.36
C ALA A 935 0.59 -15.93 3.69
N ASP A 936 1.25 -17.07 3.49
CA ASP A 936 2.71 -17.23 3.56
C ASP A 936 3.28 -17.61 2.19
N PHE A 937 4.28 -16.87 1.74
CA PHE A 937 4.92 -17.03 0.43
C PHE A 937 6.35 -17.54 0.49
N LEU A 938 6.99 -17.49 1.66
CA LEU A 938 8.44 -17.49 1.77
C LEU A 938 9.05 -18.80 1.27
N LEU A 939 8.43 -19.93 1.62
CA LEU A 939 8.85 -21.28 1.24
C LEU A 939 7.69 -22.13 0.70
N GLN A 940 6.57 -21.51 0.32
CA GLN A 940 5.39 -22.18 -0.23
C GLN A 940 5.68 -22.72 -1.65
N PRO A 941 5.74 -24.04 -1.90
CA PRO A 941 6.05 -24.58 -3.22
C PRO A 941 5.00 -24.21 -4.29
N TYR A 942 3.74 -24.03 -3.87
CA TYR A 942 2.59 -23.71 -4.72
C TYR A 942 1.96 -22.38 -4.29
N PRO A 943 2.62 -21.24 -4.59
CA PRO A 943 2.19 -19.93 -4.12
C PRO A 943 0.79 -19.55 -4.63
N GLU A 944 0.32 -20.13 -5.73
CA GLU A 944 -1.02 -19.91 -6.28
C GLU A 944 -2.15 -20.28 -5.31
N THR A 945 -1.89 -21.10 -4.30
CA THR A 945 -2.86 -21.43 -3.22
C THR A 945 -3.09 -20.25 -2.26
N GLN A 946 -2.13 -19.32 -2.20
CA GLN A 946 -2.13 -18.17 -1.30
C GLN A 946 -2.50 -16.86 -2.02
N LEU A 947 -2.39 -16.87 -3.34
CA LEU A 947 -2.63 -15.72 -4.22
C LEU A 947 -4.09 -15.65 -4.65
N LEU A 948 -4.54 -14.42 -4.88
CA LEU A 948 -5.81 -14.09 -5.50
C LEU A 948 -5.54 -13.10 -6.64
N GLN A 949 -6.29 -13.17 -7.73
CA GLN A 949 -6.25 -12.20 -8.82
C GLN A 949 -7.51 -11.34 -8.89
N GLY A 950 -7.35 -10.08 -9.29
CA GLY A 950 -8.44 -9.11 -9.27
C GLY A 950 -8.31 -8.02 -10.33
N ARG A 951 -9.03 -6.92 -10.10
CA ARG A 951 -9.01 -5.70 -10.92
C ARG A 951 -8.57 -4.51 -10.08
N SER A 952 -7.93 -3.54 -10.71
CA SER A 952 -7.59 -2.26 -10.11
C SER A 952 -8.03 -1.10 -11.01
N GLN A 953 -8.44 -0.01 -10.37
CA GLN A 953 -8.71 1.26 -11.04
C GLN A 953 -7.98 2.38 -10.29
N ALA A 954 -7.30 3.24 -11.05
CA ALA A 954 -6.64 4.42 -10.51
C ALA A 954 -6.92 5.66 -11.35
N TYR A 955 -7.18 6.79 -10.72
CA TYR A 955 -7.44 8.04 -11.43
C TYR A 955 -6.95 9.23 -10.63
N GLY A 956 -6.67 10.33 -11.30
CA GLY A 956 -6.17 11.52 -10.63
C GLY A 956 -5.97 12.73 -11.53
N ILE A 957 -5.75 13.87 -10.88
CA ILE A 957 -5.40 15.16 -11.48
C ILE A 957 -4.09 15.63 -10.85
N GLU A 958 -3.13 15.99 -11.69
CA GLU A 958 -1.79 16.46 -11.34
C GLU A 958 -1.63 17.89 -11.84
N SER A 959 -1.20 18.81 -10.98
CA SER A 959 -0.91 20.19 -11.36
C SER A 959 0.46 20.61 -10.84
N MET A 960 1.24 21.32 -11.65
CA MET A 960 2.57 21.79 -11.27
C MET A 960 2.84 23.18 -11.85
N ILE A 961 3.39 24.07 -11.03
CA ILE A 961 3.90 25.36 -11.45
C ILE A 961 5.39 25.38 -11.14
N SER A 962 6.20 25.66 -12.15
CA SER A 962 7.67 25.69 -12.06
C SER A 962 8.21 27.05 -12.46
N LYS A 963 9.19 27.57 -11.71
CA LYS A 963 10.02 28.71 -12.06
C LYS A 963 11.44 28.22 -12.38
N LYS A 964 11.82 28.28 -13.66
CA LYS A 964 13.03 27.64 -14.21
C LYS A 964 14.28 28.53 -14.24
N LYS A 965 14.13 29.86 -14.08
CA LYS A 965 15.22 30.85 -14.27
C LYS A 965 15.21 31.93 -13.18
N GLY A 966 16.39 32.49 -12.93
CA GLY A 966 16.63 33.56 -11.95
C GLY A 966 17.35 33.05 -10.69
N GLU A 967 17.56 33.94 -9.72
CA GLU A 967 18.16 33.63 -8.41
C GLU A 967 17.25 32.72 -7.57
N LEU A 968 15.94 32.95 -7.64
CA LEU A 968 14.91 32.08 -7.07
C LEU A 968 14.39 31.14 -8.15
N THR A 969 14.60 29.84 -7.98
CA THR A 969 14.08 28.75 -8.82
C THR A 969 13.36 27.71 -7.97
N GLY A 970 12.50 26.90 -8.58
CA GLY A 970 11.75 25.89 -7.85
C GLY A 970 10.43 25.54 -8.49
N TRP A 971 9.62 24.77 -7.81
CA TRP A 971 8.31 24.37 -8.26
C TRP A 971 7.40 24.01 -7.09
N ILE A 972 6.10 24.08 -7.32
CA ILE A 972 5.06 23.56 -6.42
C ILE A 972 4.14 22.66 -7.24
N ASN A 973 3.72 21.55 -6.64
CA ASN A 973 2.71 20.70 -7.24
C ASN A 973 1.68 20.20 -6.24
N TYR A 974 0.51 19.88 -6.79
CA TYR A 974 -0.59 19.25 -6.11
C TYR A 974 -1.10 18.08 -6.95
N THR A 975 -1.30 16.93 -6.31
CA THR A 975 -1.92 15.75 -6.92
C THR A 975 -3.13 15.34 -6.10
N TYR A 976 -4.27 15.19 -6.78
CA TYR A 976 -5.39 14.40 -6.28
C TYR A 976 -5.35 13.02 -6.94
N SER A 977 -5.34 11.93 -6.18
CA SER A 977 -5.31 10.57 -6.75
C SER A 977 -6.09 9.56 -5.93
N ARG A 978 -6.77 8.62 -6.60
CA ARG A 978 -7.41 7.47 -5.96
C ARG A 978 -6.95 6.17 -6.62
N THR A 979 -6.74 5.14 -5.82
CA THR A 979 -6.47 3.76 -6.28
C THR A 979 -7.33 2.77 -5.50
N LEU A 980 -8.12 1.99 -6.23
CA LEU A 980 -9.03 0.99 -5.68
C LEU A 980 -8.74 -0.37 -6.31
N ASN A 981 -8.80 -1.42 -5.52
CA ASN A 981 -8.68 -2.81 -5.94
C ASN A 981 -10.00 -3.54 -5.72
N GLN A 982 -10.24 -4.60 -6.48
CA GLN A 982 -11.37 -5.50 -6.33
C GLN A 982 -10.89 -6.92 -6.58
N VAL A 983 -11.15 -7.83 -5.64
CA VAL A 983 -10.80 -9.25 -5.75
C VAL A 983 -12.05 -10.06 -5.48
N ASN A 984 -12.54 -10.70 -6.53
CA ASN A 984 -13.77 -11.49 -6.55
C ASN A 984 -13.55 -12.71 -7.46
N GLU A 985 -12.81 -13.72 -7.00
CA GLU A 985 -12.45 -14.88 -7.84
C GLU A 985 -13.50 -16.00 -7.81
N GLY A 986 -14.40 -16.02 -6.83
CA GLY A 986 -15.36 -17.11 -6.70
C GLY A 986 -16.39 -16.89 -5.59
N PRO A 987 -17.30 -17.85 -5.38
CA PRO A 987 -18.39 -17.72 -4.41
C PRO A 987 -17.92 -17.86 -2.95
N SER A 988 -16.74 -18.44 -2.69
CA SER A 988 -16.23 -18.64 -1.33
C SER A 988 -15.65 -17.36 -0.74
N VAL A 989 -15.82 -17.18 0.57
CA VAL A 989 -15.21 -16.07 1.32
C VAL A 989 -13.68 -16.07 1.19
N GLN A 990 -13.05 -17.24 1.03
CA GLN A 990 -11.59 -17.36 0.88
C GLN A 990 -11.06 -16.90 -0.50
N GLN A 991 -11.94 -16.81 -1.50
CA GLN A 991 -11.60 -16.37 -2.86
C GLN A 991 -11.83 -14.86 -3.08
N ASN A 992 -12.30 -14.17 -2.04
CA ASN A 992 -12.74 -12.79 -2.11
C ASN A 992 -12.01 -11.92 -1.09
N VAL A 993 -11.80 -10.65 -1.43
CA VAL A 993 -11.39 -9.62 -0.46
C VAL A 993 -12.54 -8.64 -0.31
N ASN A 994 -12.88 -8.30 0.93
CA ASN A 994 -13.99 -7.40 1.27
C ASN A 994 -15.31 -7.80 0.59
N ASN A 995 -15.62 -9.10 0.56
CA ASN A 995 -16.81 -9.69 -0.08
C ASN A 995 -16.92 -9.35 -1.58
N GLY A 996 -15.79 -9.20 -2.28
CA GLY A 996 -15.76 -8.87 -3.70
C GLY A 996 -16.04 -7.39 -4.02
N ASN A 997 -16.19 -6.54 -3.00
CA ASN A 997 -16.37 -5.10 -3.19
C ASN A 997 -15.05 -4.39 -3.49
N TRP A 998 -15.14 -3.19 -4.07
CA TRP A 998 -13.98 -2.31 -4.23
C TRP A 998 -13.45 -1.86 -2.87
N TYR A 999 -12.14 -1.89 -2.69
CA TYR A 999 -11.45 -1.42 -1.50
C TYR A 999 -10.22 -0.60 -1.85
N ARG A 1000 -9.77 0.22 -0.89
CA ARG A 1000 -8.61 1.11 -1.10
C ARG A 1000 -7.34 0.26 -1.20
N ALA A 1001 -6.51 0.49 -2.20
CA ALA A 1001 -5.18 -0.09 -2.22
C ALA A 1001 -4.37 0.41 -1.00
N ASN A 1002 -3.43 -0.38 -0.48
CA ASN A 1002 -2.62 0.00 0.69
C ASN A 1002 -1.66 1.19 0.42
N TYR A 1003 -1.52 1.62 -0.83
CA TYR A 1003 -0.76 2.80 -1.28
C TYR A 1003 -1.66 3.94 -1.81
N ASP A 1004 -2.99 3.87 -1.62
CA ASP A 1004 -3.94 4.91 -2.02
C ASP A 1004 -3.74 6.23 -1.24
N ARG A 1005 -3.30 7.31 -1.91
CA ARG A 1005 -3.10 8.63 -1.29
C ARG A 1005 -3.95 9.71 -2.00
N PRO A 1006 -5.13 10.05 -1.45
CA PRO A 1006 -6.02 11.09 -1.98
C PRO A 1006 -5.36 12.42 -2.32
N HIS A 1007 -4.57 12.99 -1.40
CA HIS A 1007 -3.97 14.31 -1.62
C HIS A 1007 -2.47 14.26 -1.36
N SER A 1008 -1.70 14.89 -2.24
CA SER A 1008 -0.30 15.23 -2.01
C SER A 1008 0.02 16.64 -2.47
N VAL A 1009 0.86 17.33 -1.70
CA VAL A 1009 1.42 18.64 -2.03
C VAL A 1009 2.92 18.54 -1.85
N ASN A 1010 3.65 18.91 -2.88
CA ASN A 1010 5.10 18.91 -2.88
C ASN A 1010 5.56 20.30 -3.31
N ALA A 1011 6.61 20.82 -2.69
CA ALA A 1011 7.23 22.07 -3.11
C ALA A 1011 8.74 22.00 -2.94
N ASN A 1012 9.45 22.61 -3.88
CA ASN A 1012 10.87 22.84 -3.78
C ASN A 1012 11.19 24.29 -4.14
N MET A 1013 12.12 24.87 -3.40
CA MET A 1013 12.61 26.23 -3.60
C MET A 1013 14.12 26.26 -3.44
N THR A 1014 14.81 26.88 -4.39
CA THR A 1014 16.25 27.12 -4.35
C THR A 1014 16.52 28.62 -4.56
N ILE A 1015 17.34 29.19 -3.70
CA ILE A 1015 17.74 30.60 -3.70
C ILE A 1015 19.26 30.64 -3.86
N ASP A 1016 19.72 30.95 -5.07
CA ASP A 1016 21.13 31.19 -5.37
C ASP A 1016 21.43 32.66 -5.01
N VAL A 1017 22.05 32.89 -3.85
CA VAL A 1017 22.34 34.24 -3.30
C VAL A 1017 23.53 34.87 -3.99
N ASP A 1018 24.58 34.08 -4.21
CA ASP A 1018 25.78 34.47 -4.94
C ASP A 1018 26.44 33.23 -5.58
N ARG A 1019 27.66 33.37 -6.12
CA ARG A 1019 28.39 32.26 -6.75
C ARG A 1019 28.90 31.19 -5.77
N HIS A 1020 28.89 31.49 -4.47
CA HIS A 1020 29.38 30.67 -3.38
C HIS A 1020 28.24 30.13 -2.50
N ASN A 1021 27.10 30.81 -2.39
CA ASN A 1021 26.03 30.46 -1.45
C ASN A 1021 24.71 30.17 -2.15
N SER A 1022 24.13 29.00 -1.85
CA SER A 1022 22.80 28.60 -2.31
C SER A 1022 22.00 27.95 -1.17
N PHE A 1023 20.76 28.39 -0.98
CA PHE A 1023 19.83 27.85 0.02
C PHE A 1023 18.70 27.08 -0.64
N GLY A 1024 18.34 25.93 -0.06
CA GLY A 1024 17.30 25.05 -0.57
C GLY A 1024 16.28 24.70 0.51
N PHE A 1025 15.00 24.69 0.13
CA PHE A 1025 13.88 24.23 0.96
C PHE A 1025 13.04 23.21 0.20
N THR A 1026 12.65 22.14 0.89
CA THR A 1026 11.78 21.10 0.33
C THR A 1026 10.66 20.81 1.31
N PHE A 1027 9.42 20.93 0.84
CA PHE A 1027 8.22 20.61 1.61
C PHE A 1027 7.48 19.46 0.94
N ALA A 1028 7.09 18.46 1.73
CA ALA A 1028 6.28 17.34 1.27
C ALA A 1028 5.12 17.15 2.24
N TYR A 1029 3.90 17.05 1.71
CA TYR A 1029 2.67 16.75 2.43
C TYR A 1029 1.90 15.66 1.68
N SER A 1030 1.28 14.75 2.43
CA SER A 1030 0.33 13.82 1.84
C SER A 1030 -0.60 13.23 2.88
N THR A 1031 -1.82 12.90 2.47
CA THR A 1031 -2.74 12.12 3.29
C THR A 1031 -2.15 10.76 3.65
N GLY A 1032 -2.47 10.26 4.84
CA GLY A 1032 -2.05 8.94 5.27
C GLY A 1032 -2.56 7.81 4.37
N ARG A 1033 -1.73 6.79 4.18
CA ARG A 1033 -2.11 5.58 3.42
C ARG A 1033 -3.09 4.72 4.22
N PRO A 1034 -3.89 3.87 3.56
CA PRO A 1034 -4.77 2.94 4.24
C PRO A 1034 -4.00 1.83 4.97
N TYR A 1035 -4.58 1.33 6.04
CA TYR A 1035 -4.17 0.12 6.74
C TYR A 1035 -5.39 -0.61 7.30
N SER A 1036 -5.24 -1.91 7.59
CA SER A 1036 -6.30 -2.70 8.22
C SER A 1036 -6.20 -2.59 9.73
N ALA A 1037 -7.14 -1.86 10.34
CA ALA A 1037 -7.35 -1.84 11.78
C ALA A 1037 -8.31 -2.98 12.17
N PRO A 1038 -8.06 -3.70 13.28
CA PRO A 1038 -9.00 -4.72 13.75
C PRO A 1038 -10.33 -4.07 14.10
N THR A 1039 -11.42 -4.69 13.65
CA THR A 1039 -12.80 -4.28 13.96
C THR A 1039 -13.24 -4.78 15.34
N GLY A 1040 -12.56 -5.80 15.86
CA GLY A 1040 -12.77 -6.36 17.18
C GLY A 1040 -11.71 -7.37 17.54
N PHE A 1041 -11.93 -8.12 18.60
CA PHE A 1041 -11.06 -9.19 19.06
C PHE A 1041 -11.86 -10.46 19.30
N VAL A 1042 -11.29 -11.61 18.94
CA VAL A 1042 -11.85 -12.93 19.23
C VAL A 1042 -10.94 -13.59 20.25
N THR A 1043 -11.52 -14.18 21.30
CA THR A 1043 -10.74 -14.92 22.29
C THR A 1043 -10.74 -16.40 21.91
N ILE A 1044 -9.56 -16.97 21.69
CA ILE A 1044 -9.34 -18.39 21.40
C ILE A 1044 -8.34 -18.90 22.44
N ASP A 1045 -8.68 -19.96 23.17
CA ASP A 1045 -7.85 -20.54 24.23
C ASP A 1045 -7.32 -19.53 25.27
N GLY A 1046 -8.16 -18.55 25.63
CA GLY A 1046 -7.81 -17.48 26.57
C GLY A 1046 -6.92 -16.36 26.00
N ALA A 1047 -6.46 -16.48 24.75
CA ALA A 1047 -5.71 -15.44 24.05
C ALA A 1047 -6.61 -14.60 23.14
N GLN A 1048 -6.46 -13.27 23.20
CA GLN A 1048 -7.17 -12.35 22.31
C GLN A 1048 -6.45 -12.21 20.97
N TYR A 1049 -7.16 -12.50 19.89
CA TYR A 1049 -6.70 -12.34 18.52
C TYR A 1049 -7.47 -11.20 17.83
N PRO A 1050 -6.78 -10.32 17.09
CA PRO A 1050 -7.44 -9.27 16.32
C PRO A 1050 -8.31 -9.87 15.21
N TYR A 1051 -9.57 -9.42 15.15
CA TYR A 1051 -10.50 -9.72 14.06
C TYR A 1051 -10.55 -8.56 13.07
N TYR A 1052 -10.25 -8.85 11.81
CA TYR A 1052 -10.28 -7.87 10.72
C TYR A 1052 -11.52 -8.09 9.86
N GLY A 1053 -12.50 -7.18 9.94
CA GLY A 1053 -13.71 -7.27 9.12
C GLY A 1053 -13.49 -6.84 7.67
N ILE A 1054 -12.87 -5.66 7.48
CA ILE A 1054 -12.65 -5.06 6.16
C ILE A 1054 -11.17 -4.69 6.02
N ARG A 1055 -10.54 -5.11 4.93
CA ARG A 1055 -9.17 -4.74 4.57
C ARG A 1055 -9.09 -3.25 4.24
N ASN A 1056 -8.06 -2.58 4.77
CA ASN A 1056 -7.76 -1.16 4.51
C ASN A 1056 -8.91 -0.22 4.93
N ASN A 1057 -9.54 -0.50 6.07
CA ASN A 1057 -10.66 0.25 6.63
C ASN A 1057 -10.26 1.62 7.23
N GLU A 1058 -9.02 1.78 7.71
CA GLU A 1058 -8.53 3.01 8.34
C GLU A 1058 -7.38 3.65 7.58
N ARG A 1059 -6.99 4.89 7.96
CA ARG A 1059 -5.81 5.59 7.40
C ARG A 1059 -4.84 6.01 8.49
N LEU A 1060 -3.56 6.00 8.16
CA LEU A 1060 -2.54 6.63 9.00
C LEU A 1060 -2.80 8.14 9.14
N PRO A 1061 -2.25 8.80 10.18
CA PRO A 1061 -2.23 10.25 10.25
C PRO A 1061 -1.53 10.89 9.05
N ASP A 1062 -1.92 12.12 8.74
CA ASP A 1062 -1.33 12.86 7.62
C ASP A 1062 0.14 13.16 7.84
N TYR A 1063 0.89 12.95 6.75
CA TYR A 1063 2.32 13.11 6.68
C TYR A 1063 2.67 14.51 6.23
N HIS A 1064 3.62 15.16 6.91
CA HIS A 1064 4.33 16.30 6.33
C HIS A 1064 5.77 16.42 6.81
N ARG A 1065 6.63 16.96 5.95
CA ARG A 1065 8.04 17.24 6.23
C ARG A 1065 8.50 18.55 5.59
N LEU A 1066 9.37 19.29 6.29
CA LEU A 1066 10.13 20.42 5.74
C LEU A 1066 11.63 20.14 5.94
N ASP A 1067 12.39 20.29 4.86
CA ASP A 1067 13.84 20.07 4.82
C ASP A 1067 14.57 21.36 4.40
N PHE A 1068 15.79 21.55 4.90
CA PHE A 1068 16.66 22.68 4.60
C PHE A 1068 18.02 22.23 4.08
N THR A 1069 18.63 23.01 3.20
CA THR A 1069 20.01 22.83 2.78
C THR A 1069 20.70 24.16 2.49
N TRP A 1070 21.97 24.25 2.87
CA TRP A 1070 22.87 25.32 2.51
C TRP A 1070 24.09 24.72 1.79
N ASN A 1071 24.27 25.13 0.54
CA ASN A 1071 25.41 24.75 -0.28
C ASN A 1071 26.43 25.90 -0.33
N ILE A 1072 27.67 25.59 -0.02
CA ILE A 1072 28.80 26.51 -0.04
C ILE A 1072 29.81 26.04 -1.10
N TYR A 1073 29.93 26.78 -2.18
CA TYR A 1073 30.84 26.49 -3.29
C TYR A 1073 32.15 27.27 -3.11
N ASN A 1074 33.28 26.57 -3.28
CA ASN A 1074 34.63 27.13 -3.26
C ASN A 1074 34.95 28.07 -2.08
N PRO A 1075 34.75 27.67 -0.81
CA PRO A 1075 35.04 28.54 0.32
C PRO A 1075 36.54 28.87 0.39
N GLY A 1076 36.91 30.12 0.06
CA GLY A 1076 38.22 30.72 0.38
C GLY A 1076 39.43 30.31 -0.47
N MET A 1077 39.29 29.60 -1.60
CA MET A 1077 40.44 28.98 -2.29
C MET A 1077 40.89 29.73 -3.55
N ARG A 1078 42.16 30.19 -3.56
CA ARG A 1078 42.87 30.82 -4.69
C ARG A 1078 43.40 29.82 -5.74
N ALA A 1079 43.13 28.51 -5.62
CA ALA A 1079 43.73 27.48 -6.48
C ALA A 1079 42.75 26.91 -7.52
N ARG A 1080 43.13 26.97 -8.81
CA ARG A 1080 42.32 26.60 -9.98
C ARG A 1080 42.16 25.08 -10.26
N ARG A 1081 42.83 24.19 -9.51
CA ARG A 1081 42.93 22.75 -9.83
C ARG A 1081 41.90 21.85 -9.15
N TRP A 1082 41.22 22.33 -8.10
CA TRP A 1082 40.07 21.64 -7.51
C TRP A 1082 38.87 22.58 -7.47
N GLU A 1083 37.67 22.02 -7.47
CA GLU A 1083 36.43 22.71 -7.11
C GLU A 1083 35.79 21.95 -5.95
N GLY A 1084 35.54 22.64 -4.84
CA GLY A 1084 35.00 22.04 -3.61
C GLY A 1084 33.62 22.58 -3.29
N ARG A 1085 32.74 21.74 -2.73
CA ARG A 1085 31.40 22.12 -2.27
C ARG A 1085 31.11 21.48 -0.92
N TRP A 1086 30.78 22.32 0.06
CA TRP A 1086 30.15 21.87 1.30
C TRP A 1086 28.63 21.93 1.17
N ALA A 1087 27.95 20.95 1.74
CA ALA A 1087 26.49 20.94 1.86
C ALA A 1087 26.11 20.65 3.31
N PHE A 1088 25.50 21.63 3.97
CA PHE A 1088 24.87 21.47 5.27
C PHE A 1088 23.38 21.23 5.06
N THR A 1089 22.83 20.15 5.61
CA THR A 1089 21.42 19.80 5.46
C THR A 1089 20.77 19.56 6.81
N VAL A 1090 19.49 19.94 6.95
CA VAL A 1090 18.65 19.60 8.09
C VAL A 1090 17.38 18.94 7.56
N TYR A 1091 17.28 17.64 7.77
CA TYR A 1091 16.13 16.83 7.38
C TYR A 1091 15.08 16.86 8.50
N ASN A 1092 13.80 17.01 8.14
CA ASN A 1092 12.68 17.12 9.08
C ASN A 1092 12.89 18.21 10.16
N ILE A 1093 12.99 19.48 9.73
CA ILE A 1093 13.36 20.64 10.58
C ILE A 1093 12.57 20.71 11.90
N TYR A 1094 11.27 20.42 11.88
CA TYR A 1094 10.41 20.47 13.07
C TYR A 1094 10.32 19.14 13.84
N GLY A 1095 11.04 18.09 13.42
CA GLY A 1095 11.09 16.81 14.12
C GLY A 1095 9.74 16.09 14.22
N ARG A 1096 8.90 16.18 13.19
CA ARG A 1096 7.55 15.57 13.25
C ARG A 1096 7.67 14.05 13.27
N LYS A 1097 6.89 13.46 14.16
CA LYS A 1097 6.75 12.02 14.36
C LYS A 1097 5.83 11.38 13.30
N ASN A 1098 6.26 11.42 12.05
CA ASN A 1098 5.50 10.85 10.93
C ASN A 1098 5.35 9.32 11.10
N ALA A 1099 4.11 8.82 11.05
CA ALA A 1099 3.81 7.40 11.18
C ALA A 1099 4.22 6.64 9.90
N TYR A 1100 5.11 5.66 10.05
CA TYR A 1100 5.48 4.75 8.96
C TYR A 1100 4.54 3.55 8.87
N SER A 1101 4.22 2.95 10.03
CA SER A 1101 3.28 1.83 10.13
C SER A 1101 2.59 1.81 11.48
N ILE A 1102 1.38 1.26 11.53
CA ILE A 1102 0.66 0.90 12.74
C ILE A 1102 0.43 -0.62 12.69
N PHE A 1103 0.82 -1.33 13.74
CA PHE A 1103 0.64 -2.77 13.85
C PHE A 1103 0.18 -3.16 15.26
N PHE A 1104 -0.41 -4.34 15.37
CA PHE A 1104 -1.02 -4.83 16.61
C PHE A 1104 -0.26 -6.05 17.10
N LYS A 1105 0.11 -6.08 18.38
CA LYS A 1105 0.80 -7.21 19.01
C LYS A 1105 0.04 -7.66 20.24
N ALA A 1106 -0.15 -8.97 20.38
CA ALA A 1106 -0.65 -9.58 21.60
C ALA A 1106 0.50 -9.76 22.59
N GLU A 1107 0.41 -9.10 23.75
CA GLU A 1107 1.39 -9.15 24.84
C GLU A 1107 0.63 -9.31 26.16
N ASN A 1108 1.02 -10.31 26.96
CA ASN A 1108 0.38 -10.60 28.26
C ASN A 1108 -1.16 -10.75 28.17
N GLY A 1109 -1.65 -11.40 27.11
CA GLY A 1109 -3.09 -11.61 26.88
C GLY A 1109 -3.87 -10.37 26.42
N LYS A 1110 -3.21 -9.24 26.17
CA LYS A 1110 -3.82 -8.01 25.64
C LYS A 1110 -3.24 -7.66 24.28
N THR A 1111 -4.06 -7.21 23.34
CA THR A 1111 -3.56 -6.70 22.06
C THR A 1111 -3.31 -5.19 22.15
N ASN A 1112 -2.05 -4.78 22.02
CA ASN A 1112 -1.63 -3.38 22.01
C ASN A 1112 -1.38 -2.89 20.57
N ALA A 1113 -1.72 -1.63 20.31
CA ALA A 1113 -1.39 -0.95 19.05
C ALA A 1113 -0.03 -0.25 19.16
N TYR A 1114 0.83 -0.45 18.17
CA TYR A 1114 2.17 0.10 18.09
C TYR A 1114 2.31 0.96 16.83
N GLN A 1115 2.85 2.17 17.00
CA GLN A 1115 3.18 3.07 15.89
C GLN A 1115 4.69 3.11 15.67
N LEU A 1116 5.14 2.77 14.46
CA LEU A 1116 6.54 2.88 14.05
C LEU A 1116 6.81 4.25 13.41
N GLN A 1117 7.87 4.91 13.85
CA GLN A 1117 8.35 6.21 13.36
C GLN A 1117 9.83 6.07 13.02
N ILE A 1118 10.26 6.54 11.84
CA ILE A 1118 11.64 6.37 11.37
C ILE A 1118 12.48 7.61 11.72
N PHE A 1119 12.09 8.77 11.20
CA PHE A 1119 12.81 10.04 11.41
C PHE A 1119 12.03 10.97 12.35
N ALA A 1120 11.95 10.57 13.61
CA ALA A 1120 11.18 11.27 14.65
C ALA A 1120 11.87 12.51 15.26
N ALA A 1121 12.99 12.96 14.69
CA ALA A 1121 13.77 14.11 15.13
C ALA A 1121 14.42 14.82 13.94
N PRO A 1122 14.81 16.11 14.07
CA PRO A 1122 15.59 16.80 13.05
C PRO A 1122 16.96 16.15 12.91
N ILE A 1123 17.41 15.92 11.67
CA ILE A 1123 18.71 15.30 11.40
C ILE A 1123 19.59 16.26 10.61
N ALA A 1124 20.61 16.77 11.29
CA ALA A 1124 21.65 17.57 10.66
C ALA A 1124 22.69 16.67 9.99
N SER A 1125 23.16 17.04 8.80
CA SER A 1125 24.28 16.40 8.13
C SER A 1125 25.17 17.42 7.44
N LEU A 1126 26.44 17.05 7.30
CA LEU A 1126 27.45 17.79 6.58
C LEU A 1126 28.11 16.85 5.58
N SER A 1127 28.22 17.30 4.33
CA SER A 1127 28.98 16.59 3.30
C SER A 1127 29.91 17.52 2.54
N TYR A 1128 31.05 16.98 2.13
CA TYR A 1128 32.02 17.65 1.27
C TYR A 1128 32.11 16.89 -0.06
N ASN A 1129 31.95 17.60 -1.17
CA ASN A 1129 32.08 17.05 -2.51
C ASN A 1129 33.19 17.81 -3.24
N PHE A 1130 33.94 17.12 -4.08
CA PHE A 1130 35.04 17.71 -4.84
C PHE A 1130 35.08 17.20 -6.28
N VAL A 1131 35.62 18.04 -7.17
CA VAL A 1131 35.96 17.69 -8.55
C VAL A 1131 37.37 18.18 -8.85
N PHE A 1132 38.18 17.30 -9.42
CA PHE A 1132 39.54 17.52 -9.90
C PHE A 1132 39.55 17.25 -11.41
N LYS A 1133 40.02 18.22 -12.18
CA LYS A 1133 40.05 18.19 -13.65
C LYS A 1133 41.45 18.43 -14.19
#